data_AF-A0A9D8F100-F1
#
_entry.id   AF-A0A9D8F100-F1
#
_cell.length_a   1.000
_cell.length_b   1.000
_cell.length_c   1.000
_cell.angle_alpha   90.00
_cell.angle_beta   90.00
_cell.angle_gamma   90.00
#
_symmetry.space_group_name_H-M   'P 1'
#
loop_
_entity.id
_entity.type
_entity.pdbx_description
1 polymer ?
#
loop_
_entity_poly.entity_id
_entity_poly.type
_entity_poly.pdbx_seq_one_letter_code
_entity_poly.pdbx_strand_id
1 'polypeptide(L)'
;MRRIQYRSKVLIWLVLVAGIGWLESSAAVLLVDHFTYPDGPLVPSSHARWSSHSGKSNELDVVSGELQLTQSRTEDAGAWLSGAPFLEDHPFKVFFVKFQLRFQSIPTAAGGGYFAHFKDDAGGFRGRLWTVTQGASAGSVRLGVSWSGTAPTGVHAREFVMGAHHVVLIKFETDKGRATLWVDPKHESDASVVSSDTASGIDVERFAFRQNSGIGRIAVDRLVVATTFAEALGDWTREPSLPELLTQPRALTIEEGESAEFKVVALRATHYQWKRDGIVLPGQTHSALSIPRAAVSDAGLYQVVLSNATATLTSEAAKLEIIPRGVFAPEAIAGLRRRVLPPLFLPEASENVFSAEGIVTSTINVAGIADASFFLQDPTAGIAVFWKGGAKVFVPQHGDRVRVIAPLGHFNGLLQLSPEVTQKKHHVEVLERNQSVPIPMEFDFSEINDVSRLEAREGSRIAALAVGFASNAEELVAGSSIRVTNRAGSGFTVRLDSRLPEPLKRPKPPGTVNITGMLSQFDTVNPRTNGYQILVDRWEDIRSISPPPELSLTNRLRLLRPGDAATNRFLEHALLPGEQLHLTVVARADASKLVNLIPLSAVLPATAQWSVHPPGKGESAATFLYTPTSADAGRFWTFRLRAQHDEATNGLAFTVYVPTVLEQRVVIGEFLANPSTNAASPLFNPLRRSVPLTLDPSLDEFVEIVNLTEVSLDLAGWSLSDSARLRHRFVEPYVVGSSNAVVVYGGPLGRAGLAAEIPAVPASEGSAGLGLNNGGGDSIELRNPEGRLVSRVVYDSVPSNGSWTRFPSPSGAFTNHAAVSSRAFSPGFQYDLRSYGLPALGLVRPTPIQWTRISDGLHLRWTIEPGRKYTVERSEGIGRPFVEFDVDQERGEFLDRELSGVSRFYRLKIH
;
A
#
# COMPACT_ATOMS: atom_id res chain seq x y z
N MET A 1 -49.77 11.91 9.14
CA MET A 1 -49.12 10.58 9.25
C MET A 1 -47.64 10.81 9.50
N ARG A 2 -47.23 10.89 10.77
CA ARG A 2 -46.54 9.86 11.57
C ARG A 2 -45.12 9.52 11.06
N ARG A 3 -44.12 10.12 11.72
CA ARG A 3 -42.81 9.49 11.96
C ARG A 3 -42.77 9.01 13.42
N ILE A 4 -42.60 7.71 13.59
CA ILE A 4 -42.49 6.91 14.81
C ILE A 4 -41.00 6.85 15.19
N GLN A 5 -40.62 7.37 16.37
CA GLN A 5 -40.18 6.65 17.59
C GLN A 5 -39.04 5.62 17.42
N TYR A 6 -38.00 5.75 18.24
CA TYR A 6 -37.71 4.84 19.36
C TYR A 6 -36.65 5.44 20.29
N ARG A 7 -36.94 5.51 21.60
CA ARG A 7 -36.02 5.06 22.66
C ARG A 7 -36.73 4.97 24.02
N SER A 8 -36.99 3.71 24.38
CA SER A 8 -36.86 3.07 25.71
C SER A 8 -37.54 3.70 26.94
N LYS A 9 -38.61 3.03 27.38
CA LYS A 9 -39.15 3.03 28.75
C LYS A 9 -38.33 2.09 29.65
N VAL A 10 -38.06 2.50 30.89
CA VAL A 10 -38.15 1.64 32.08
C VAL A 10 -38.83 2.46 33.18
N LEU A 11 -39.85 1.86 33.78
CA LEU A 11 -40.80 2.35 34.80
C LEU A 11 -40.27 2.03 36.21
N ILE A 12 -40.85 2.63 37.27
CA ILE A 12 -40.92 2.24 38.72
C ILE A 12 -40.35 3.34 39.66
N TRP A 13 -41.01 3.97 40.65
CA TRP A 13 -42.35 3.93 41.29
C TRP A 13 -42.69 5.32 41.88
N LEU A 14 -43.98 5.53 42.19
CA LEU A 14 -44.59 6.72 42.79
C LEU A 14 -45.12 6.37 44.20
N VAL A 15 -45.44 7.41 45.00
CA VAL A 15 -46.23 7.45 46.26
C VAL A 15 -45.36 7.49 47.54
N LEU A 16 -45.43 8.46 48.47
CA LEU A 16 -46.59 9.18 49.04
C LEU A 16 -46.25 10.61 49.54
N VAL A 17 -47.27 11.46 49.45
CA VAL A 17 -47.40 12.89 49.76
C VAL A 17 -47.33 13.22 51.26
N ALA A 18 -46.68 14.33 51.62
CA ALA A 18 -47.13 15.25 52.68
C ALA A 18 -46.38 16.60 52.59
N GLY A 19 -47.12 17.69 52.37
CA GLY A 19 -46.60 19.06 52.42
C GLY A 19 -46.72 19.85 51.12
N ILE A 20 -47.94 19.91 50.54
CA ILE A 20 -48.29 20.98 49.60
C ILE A 20 -48.31 22.28 50.41
N GLY A 21 -47.15 22.92 50.51
CA GLY A 21 -47.10 24.36 50.69
C GLY A 21 -47.56 24.94 49.36
N TRP A 22 -48.74 25.54 49.37
CA TRP A 22 -49.15 26.45 48.32
C TRP A 22 -48.02 27.48 48.18
N LEU A 23 -47.26 27.41 47.08
CA LEU A 23 -46.35 28.48 46.68
C LEU A 23 -47.26 29.65 46.34
N GLU A 24 -47.55 30.47 47.34
CA GLU A 24 -47.95 31.86 47.11
C GLU A 24 -46.94 32.44 46.13
N SER A 25 -47.45 33.06 45.07
CA SER A 25 -46.63 33.78 44.10
C SER A 25 -45.78 34.78 44.88
N SER A 26 -44.49 34.49 45.09
CA SER A 26 -43.61 35.38 45.82
C SER A 26 -43.61 36.72 45.10
N ALA A 27 -43.96 37.77 45.84
CA ALA A 27 -43.76 39.13 45.43
C ALA A 27 -42.27 39.32 45.04
N ALA A 28 -42.02 40.07 43.97
CA ALA A 28 -40.69 40.23 43.40
C ALA A 28 -40.53 41.58 42.70
N VAL A 29 -39.43 42.26 43.01
CA VAL A 29 -38.94 43.42 42.25
C VAL A 29 -38.04 42.92 41.12
N LEU A 30 -38.44 43.25 39.89
CA LEU A 30 -37.82 42.77 38.65
C LEU A 30 -36.81 43.77 38.07
N LEU A 31 -36.98 45.05 38.35
CA LEU A 31 -36.08 46.12 37.91
C LEU A 31 -36.13 47.28 38.91
N VAL A 32 -34.96 47.84 39.24
CA VAL A 32 -34.83 49.13 39.93
C VAL A 32 -33.76 49.95 39.24
N ASP A 33 -34.08 51.15 38.78
CA ASP A 33 -33.11 52.07 38.20
C ASP A 33 -33.33 53.50 38.70
N HIS A 34 -32.29 54.07 39.30
CA HIS A 34 -32.27 55.44 39.80
C HIS A 34 -31.54 56.40 38.86
N PHE A 35 -31.12 55.92 37.69
CA PHE A 35 -30.36 56.68 36.70
C PHE A 35 -29.14 57.41 37.29
N THR A 36 -28.46 56.80 38.26
CA THR A 36 -27.23 57.34 38.90
C THR A 36 -25.99 57.21 38.01
N TYR A 37 -26.19 57.14 36.70
CA TYR A 37 -25.15 57.09 35.70
C TYR A 37 -24.50 58.47 35.54
N PRO A 38 -23.25 58.55 35.05
CA PRO A 38 -22.66 59.83 34.66
C PRO A 38 -23.53 60.56 33.63
N ASP A 39 -23.48 61.89 33.64
CA ASP A 39 -24.17 62.70 32.64
C ASP A 39 -23.73 62.30 31.22
N GLY A 40 -24.69 61.96 30.36
CA GLY A 40 -24.44 61.47 29.00
C GLY A 40 -25.32 60.28 28.61
N PRO A 41 -24.97 59.56 27.53
CA PRO A 41 -25.82 58.52 26.97
C PRO A 41 -26.04 57.33 27.93
N LEU A 42 -27.30 56.92 28.09
CA LEU A 42 -27.73 55.85 29.00
C LEU A 42 -27.12 54.49 28.65
N VAL A 43 -27.30 54.03 27.41
CA VAL A 43 -26.96 52.67 26.98
C VAL A 43 -25.49 52.30 27.27
N PRO A 44 -24.48 53.08 26.84
CA PRO A 44 -23.08 52.74 27.10
C PRO A 44 -22.70 52.91 28.59
N SER A 45 -23.39 53.77 29.32
CA SER A 45 -23.13 54.01 30.75
C SER A 45 -23.79 52.97 31.66
N SER A 46 -24.75 52.21 31.12
CA SER A 46 -25.59 51.30 31.91
C SER A 46 -25.04 49.89 32.13
N HIS A 47 -23.84 49.58 31.63
CA HIS A 47 -23.22 48.25 31.74
C HIS A 47 -24.14 47.10 31.24
N ALA A 48 -24.66 47.25 30.02
CA ALA A 48 -25.58 46.31 29.37
C ALA A 48 -26.98 46.17 30.01
N ARG A 49 -27.29 46.96 31.05
CA ARG A 49 -28.63 46.99 31.65
C ARG A 49 -29.68 47.52 30.68
N TRP A 50 -29.35 48.57 29.93
CA TRP A 50 -30.18 49.15 28.88
C TRP A 50 -29.61 48.82 27.49
N SER A 51 -30.50 48.63 26.53
CA SER A 51 -30.15 48.41 25.12
C SER A 51 -31.05 49.21 24.20
N SER A 52 -30.46 49.91 23.23
CA SER A 52 -31.21 50.54 22.14
C SER A 52 -31.87 49.45 21.28
N HIS A 53 -33.12 49.64 20.89
CA HIS A 53 -33.81 48.70 19.99
C HIS A 53 -34.50 49.39 18.81
N SER A 54 -34.63 50.71 18.82
CA SER A 54 -35.14 51.49 17.69
C SER A 54 -34.59 52.92 17.73
N GLY A 55 -34.57 53.59 16.57
CA GLY A 55 -34.04 54.94 16.44
C GLY A 55 -32.52 55.03 16.42
N LYS A 56 -32.00 56.25 16.57
CA LYS A 56 -30.55 56.51 16.65
C LYS A 56 -30.04 56.21 18.06
N SER A 57 -29.13 55.26 18.20
CA SER A 57 -28.54 54.89 19.51
C SER A 57 -27.77 56.05 20.17
N ASN A 58 -27.70 56.01 21.50
CA ASN A 58 -26.95 56.94 22.36
C ASN A 58 -27.47 58.39 22.33
N GLU A 59 -28.76 58.55 22.06
CA GLU A 59 -29.51 59.81 22.10
C GLU A 59 -30.36 59.93 23.38
N LEU A 60 -30.50 58.88 24.18
CA LEU A 60 -31.24 58.89 25.44
C LEU A 60 -30.26 59.17 26.58
N ASP A 61 -30.27 60.40 27.08
CA ASP A 61 -29.28 60.87 28.04
C ASP A 61 -29.79 60.80 29.48
N VAL A 62 -28.87 60.57 30.40
CA VAL A 62 -29.01 60.87 31.82
C VAL A 62 -28.39 62.24 32.06
N VAL A 63 -29.11 63.11 32.76
CA VAL A 63 -28.62 64.44 33.14
C VAL A 63 -29.02 64.71 34.58
N SER A 64 -28.03 64.97 35.44
CA SER A 64 -28.22 65.24 36.87
C SER A 64 -29.02 64.15 37.60
N GLY A 65 -28.79 62.89 37.24
CA GLY A 65 -29.48 61.73 37.83
C GLY A 65 -30.89 61.48 37.31
N GLU A 66 -31.32 62.14 36.24
CA GLU A 66 -32.62 61.93 35.61
C GLU A 66 -32.47 61.53 34.15
N LEU A 67 -33.23 60.53 33.71
CA LEU A 67 -33.39 60.18 32.31
C LEU A 67 -34.15 61.28 31.55
N GLN A 68 -33.58 61.78 30.46
CA GLN A 68 -34.18 62.86 29.67
C GLN A 68 -34.79 62.34 28.37
N LEU A 69 -36.12 62.34 28.29
CA LEU A 69 -36.88 62.06 27.08
C LEU A 69 -37.20 63.39 26.37
N THR A 70 -36.91 63.48 25.08
CA THR A 70 -37.23 64.66 24.27
C THR A 70 -37.88 64.31 22.94
N GLN A 71 -38.81 65.15 22.52
CA GLN A 71 -39.47 65.08 21.22
C GLN A 71 -38.54 65.32 20.02
N SER A 72 -37.31 65.80 20.24
CA SER A 72 -36.34 66.09 19.18
C SER A 72 -35.43 64.91 18.82
N ARG A 73 -35.52 63.80 19.54
CA ARG A 73 -34.65 62.61 19.38
C ARG A 73 -35.49 61.37 19.13
N THR A 74 -34.84 60.27 18.78
CA THR A 74 -35.51 59.09 18.22
C THR A 74 -35.21 57.78 18.93
N GLU A 75 -34.28 57.74 19.89
CA GLU A 75 -33.90 56.48 20.56
C GLU A 75 -35.02 55.90 21.41
N ASP A 76 -35.28 54.61 21.18
CA ASP A 76 -36.04 53.76 22.07
C ASP A 76 -35.06 52.76 22.72
N ALA A 77 -35.02 52.75 24.05
CA ALA A 77 -34.14 51.88 24.82
C ALA A 77 -34.95 51.10 25.87
N GLY A 78 -34.59 49.83 26.06
CA GLY A 78 -35.26 48.92 26.99
C GLY A 78 -34.30 48.34 28.02
N ALA A 79 -34.74 48.28 29.27
CA ALA A 79 -34.05 47.61 30.37
C ALA A 79 -34.53 46.17 30.52
N TRP A 80 -33.59 45.25 30.68
CA TRP A 80 -33.88 43.84 30.94
C TRP A 80 -34.50 43.65 32.33
N LEU A 81 -35.60 42.89 32.39
CA LEU A 81 -36.23 42.50 33.65
C LEU A 81 -35.55 41.26 34.22
N SER A 82 -35.26 41.27 35.53
CA SER A 82 -34.79 40.08 36.23
C SER A 82 -35.84 38.98 36.15
N GLY A 83 -35.44 37.78 35.74
CA GLY A 83 -36.34 36.64 35.53
C GLY A 83 -37.03 36.59 34.16
N ALA A 84 -36.76 37.54 33.26
CA ALA A 84 -37.18 37.46 31.87
C ALA A 84 -36.46 36.31 31.11
N PRO A 85 -37.07 35.76 30.04
CA PRO A 85 -38.37 36.13 29.47
C PRO A 85 -39.56 35.59 30.29
N PHE A 86 -40.55 36.45 30.54
CA PHE A 86 -41.84 36.03 31.08
C PHE A 86 -42.77 35.67 29.93
N LEU A 87 -42.73 34.39 29.53
CA LEU A 87 -43.49 33.85 28.41
C LEU A 87 -45.02 33.97 28.59
N GLU A 88 -45.77 33.90 27.49
CA GLU A 88 -47.23 33.91 27.49
C GLU A 88 -47.87 32.80 28.35
N ASP A 89 -47.16 31.72 28.71
CA ASP A 89 -47.59 30.65 29.63
C ASP A 89 -47.01 30.78 31.06
N HIS A 90 -46.15 31.76 31.33
CA HIS A 90 -45.52 31.99 32.64
C HIS A 90 -46.52 32.26 33.77
N PRO A 91 -46.36 31.72 35.00
CA PRO A 91 -47.33 31.92 36.10
C PRO A 91 -47.51 33.38 36.54
N PHE A 92 -46.47 34.22 36.44
CA PHE A 92 -46.59 35.67 36.65
C PHE A 92 -47.25 36.35 35.44
N LYS A 93 -48.45 36.90 35.64
CA LYS A 93 -49.24 37.61 34.62
C LYS A 93 -49.50 39.08 34.90
N VAL A 94 -49.01 39.58 36.03
CA VAL A 94 -49.26 40.95 36.49
C VAL A 94 -47.94 41.63 36.78
N PHE A 95 -47.74 42.80 36.17
CA PHE A 95 -46.56 43.64 36.35
C PHE A 95 -46.99 45.04 36.74
N PHE A 96 -46.26 45.64 37.66
CA PHE A 96 -46.42 47.02 38.08
C PHE A 96 -45.16 47.79 37.73
N VAL A 97 -45.30 48.95 37.10
CA VAL A 97 -44.18 49.86 36.82
C VAL A 97 -44.46 51.18 37.51
N LYS A 98 -43.52 51.63 38.33
CA LYS A 98 -43.52 52.95 38.95
C LYS A 98 -42.32 53.74 38.45
N PHE A 99 -42.51 55.01 38.17
CA PHE A 99 -41.40 55.97 38.10
C PHE A 99 -41.90 57.37 38.45
N GLN A 100 -40.98 58.24 38.83
CA GLN A 100 -41.23 59.67 38.92
C GLN A 100 -41.03 60.29 37.56
N LEU A 101 -41.93 61.19 37.18
CA LEU A 101 -41.74 62.02 35.99
C LEU A 101 -42.04 63.48 36.28
N ARG A 102 -41.42 64.37 35.51
CA ARG A 102 -41.80 65.78 35.41
C ARG A 102 -41.77 66.24 33.97
N PHE A 103 -42.78 67.02 33.58
CA PHE A 103 -42.81 67.66 32.27
C PHE A 103 -41.99 68.93 32.28
N GLN A 104 -41.17 69.12 31.26
CA GLN A 104 -40.34 70.31 31.06
C GLN A 104 -40.86 71.14 29.87
N SER A 105 -41.57 70.52 28.92
CA SER A 105 -42.33 71.20 27.87
C SER A 105 -43.50 70.33 27.39
N ILE A 106 -44.54 70.97 26.85
CA ILE A 106 -45.66 70.28 26.21
C ILE A 106 -45.27 69.70 24.83
N PRO A 107 -45.94 68.64 24.37
CA PRO A 107 -45.81 68.15 23.00
C PRO A 107 -46.14 69.21 21.93
N THR A 108 -45.38 69.23 20.84
CA THR A 108 -45.70 70.06 19.66
C THR A 108 -46.67 69.39 18.69
N ALA A 109 -46.76 68.05 18.70
CA ALA A 109 -47.71 67.32 17.87
C ALA A 109 -49.12 67.30 18.47
N ALA A 110 -50.14 67.55 17.63
CA ALA A 110 -51.54 67.44 18.03
C ALA A 110 -51.90 65.98 18.38
N GLY A 111 -52.47 65.75 19.55
CA GLY A 111 -52.88 64.41 20.02
C GLY A 111 -51.89 63.71 20.97
N GLY A 112 -50.63 64.14 21.01
CA GLY A 112 -49.59 63.57 21.87
C GLY A 112 -48.98 62.26 21.34
N GLY A 113 -48.21 61.55 22.18
CA GLY A 113 -47.45 60.36 21.79
C GLY A 113 -47.08 59.48 22.98
N TYR A 114 -46.83 58.18 22.73
CA TYR A 114 -46.37 57.28 23.79
C TYR A 114 -44.86 57.35 24.00
N PHE A 115 -44.45 57.25 25.27
CA PHE A 115 -43.06 57.40 25.69
C PHE A 115 -42.57 56.27 26.58
N ALA A 116 -43.43 55.35 27.00
CA ALA A 116 -43.04 54.16 27.75
C ALA A 116 -43.91 52.95 27.40
N HIS A 117 -43.34 51.74 27.44
CA HIS A 117 -44.04 50.49 27.08
C HIS A 117 -43.30 49.23 27.55
N PHE A 118 -44.00 48.10 27.60
CA PHE A 118 -43.41 46.75 27.71
C PHE A 118 -43.08 46.17 26.34
N LYS A 119 -42.02 45.36 26.27
CA LYS A 119 -41.46 44.81 25.03
C LYS A 119 -41.02 43.34 25.16
N ASP A 120 -41.19 42.59 24.07
CA ASP A 120 -40.61 41.26 23.80
C ASP A 120 -39.29 41.34 22.99
N ASP A 121 -38.60 40.24 22.70
CA ASP A 121 -37.44 40.27 21.78
C ASP A 121 -37.83 40.45 20.30
N ALA A 122 -39.09 40.16 19.93
CA ALA A 122 -39.57 40.05 18.54
C ALA A 122 -40.19 41.32 17.93
N GLY A 123 -40.24 42.44 18.66
CA GLY A 123 -40.75 43.74 18.18
C GLY A 123 -42.17 44.11 18.63
N GLY A 124 -42.80 43.31 19.48
CA GLY A 124 -44.06 43.61 20.14
C GLY A 124 -43.93 44.69 21.22
N PHE A 125 -44.91 45.58 21.27
CA PHE A 125 -45.03 46.63 22.29
C PHE A 125 -46.43 46.61 22.90
N ARG A 126 -46.53 46.60 24.24
CA ARG A 126 -47.80 46.60 24.99
C ARG A 126 -47.75 47.54 26.20
N GLY A 127 -48.92 47.89 26.73
CA GLY A 127 -49.04 48.72 27.94
C GLY A 127 -48.41 50.11 27.73
N ARG A 128 -48.80 50.81 26.67
CA ARG A 128 -48.20 52.07 26.26
C ARG A 128 -48.69 53.23 27.12
N LEU A 129 -47.76 54.04 27.63
CA LEU A 129 -48.04 55.28 28.35
C LEU A 129 -47.88 56.49 27.42
N TRP A 130 -48.92 57.32 27.37
CA TRP A 130 -49.09 58.44 26.45
C TRP A 130 -49.04 59.79 27.16
N THR A 131 -48.45 60.78 26.49
CA THR A 131 -48.78 62.19 26.69
C THR A 131 -50.03 62.52 25.89
N VAL A 132 -50.92 63.34 26.44
CA VAL A 132 -52.20 63.70 25.81
C VAL A 132 -52.42 65.21 25.95
N THR A 133 -52.48 65.91 24.81
CA THR A 133 -52.78 67.35 24.74
C THR A 133 -54.26 67.61 24.45
N GLN A 134 -54.95 66.66 23.82
CA GLN A 134 -56.36 66.79 23.50
C GLN A 134 -57.21 66.81 24.78
N GLY A 135 -58.01 67.86 24.94
CA GLY A 135 -58.88 68.05 26.10
C GLY A 135 -58.18 68.55 27.37
N ALA A 136 -56.87 68.81 27.32
CA ALA A 136 -56.14 69.47 28.40
C ALA A 136 -56.27 71.00 28.29
N SER A 137 -56.19 71.70 29.43
CA SER A 137 -56.09 73.17 29.46
C SER A 137 -54.87 73.67 28.66
N ALA A 138 -54.95 74.88 28.10
CA ALA A 138 -53.85 75.47 27.34
C ALA A 138 -52.57 75.54 28.19
N GLY A 139 -51.46 74.98 27.68
CA GLY A 139 -50.18 74.91 28.40
C GLY A 139 -50.04 73.69 29.32
N SER A 140 -51.04 72.81 29.40
CA SER A 140 -51.01 71.60 30.22
C SER A 140 -51.04 70.32 29.38
N VAL A 141 -50.67 69.21 30.01
CA VAL A 141 -50.71 67.86 29.42
C VAL A 141 -51.39 66.91 30.41
N ARG A 142 -52.00 65.84 29.90
CA ARG A 142 -52.52 64.70 30.68
C ARG A 142 -51.76 63.43 30.30
N LEU A 143 -51.88 62.38 31.12
CA LEU A 143 -51.37 61.06 30.79
C LEU A 143 -52.51 60.13 30.36
N GLY A 144 -52.21 59.28 29.39
CA GLY A 144 -53.12 58.24 28.93
C GLY A 144 -52.44 56.89 28.80
N VAL A 145 -53.23 55.85 28.66
CA VAL A 145 -52.79 54.45 28.57
C VAL A 145 -53.56 53.75 27.46
N SER A 146 -52.89 52.84 26.76
CA SER A 146 -53.48 51.90 25.81
C SER A 146 -52.83 50.53 25.98
N TRP A 147 -53.55 49.47 25.64
CA TRP A 147 -52.98 48.13 25.57
C TRP A 147 -52.01 47.96 24.40
N SER A 148 -52.49 48.11 23.18
CA SER A 148 -51.73 47.99 21.92
C SER A 148 -52.07 49.09 20.91
N GLY A 149 -53.08 49.91 21.20
CA GLY A 149 -53.62 50.94 20.32
C GLY A 149 -52.61 51.98 19.88
N THR A 150 -52.93 52.65 18.77
CA THR A 150 -52.18 53.79 18.21
C THR A 150 -52.62 55.14 18.80
N ALA A 151 -53.50 55.13 19.78
CA ALA A 151 -53.97 56.28 20.56
C ALA A 151 -54.35 55.80 21.98
N PRO A 152 -54.32 56.68 23.01
CA PRO A 152 -54.74 56.33 24.35
C PRO A 152 -56.26 56.04 24.39
N THR A 153 -56.64 54.93 25.02
CA THR A 153 -58.05 54.53 25.20
C THR A 153 -58.56 54.77 26.63
N GLY A 154 -57.64 55.00 27.57
CA GLY A 154 -57.89 55.56 28.89
C GLY A 154 -57.06 56.81 29.10
N VAL A 155 -57.69 57.95 29.40
CA VAL A 155 -56.99 59.22 29.70
C VAL A 155 -57.31 59.64 31.13
N HIS A 156 -56.27 59.86 31.93
CA HIS A 156 -56.41 60.26 33.33
C HIS A 156 -56.76 61.75 33.40
N ALA A 157 -57.71 62.13 34.26
CA ALA A 157 -58.21 63.52 34.33
C ALA A 157 -57.18 64.53 34.89
N ARG A 158 -56.12 64.05 35.55
CA ARG A 158 -55.07 64.88 36.15
C ARG A 158 -54.29 65.65 35.09
N GLU A 159 -54.27 66.98 35.22
CA GLU A 159 -53.39 67.87 34.46
C GLU A 159 -52.06 68.08 35.21
N PHE A 160 -50.97 68.20 34.45
CA PHE A 160 -49.62 68.28 34.99
C PHE A 160 -49.09 69.72 34.94
N VAL A 161 -48.54 70.18 36.07
CA VAL A 161 -47.82 71.46 36.18
C VAL A 161 -46.37 71.24 35.75
N MET A 162 -45.84 72.12 34.88
CA MET A 162 -44.48 72.02 34.40
C MET A 162 -43.48 72.09 35.56
N GLY A 163 -42.47 71.21 35.54
CA GLY A 163 -41.39 71.13 36.51
C GLY A 163 -41.71 70.33 37.78
N ALA A 164 -42.98 70.05 38.10
CA ALA A 164 -43.35 69.26 39.27
C ALA A 164 -43.14 67.76 39.04
N HIS A 165 -42.56 67.06 40.03
CA HIS A 165 -42.47 65.60 40.01
C HIS A 165 -43.80 64.96 40.42
N HIS A 166 -44.22 63.99 39.63
CA HIS A 166 -45.38 63.13 39.90
C HIS A 166 -44.96 61.68 39.86
N VAL A 167 -45.54 60.86 40.72
CA VAL A 167 -45.39 59.41 40.68
C VAL A 167 -46.40 58.86 39.69
N VAL A 168 -45.92 58.13 38.70
CA VAL A 168 -46.76 57.42 37.74
C VAL A 168 -46.62 55.94 37.98
N LEU A 169 -47.75 55.25 38.08
CA LEU A 169 -47.80 53.81 38.28
C LEU A 169 -48.71 53.17 37.24
N ILE A 170 -48.19 52.16 36.56
CA ILE A 170 -48.90 51.39 35.53
C ILE A 170 -49.00 49.95 35.99
N LYS A 171 -50.20 49.38 35.96
CA LYS A 171 -50.41 47.93 36.07
C LYS A 171 -50.63 47.36 34.68
N PHE A 172 -49.96 46.24 34.40
CA PHE A 172 -50.01 45.52 33.15
C PHE A 172 -50.42 44.07 33.43
N GLU A 173 -51.60 43.68 32.93
CA GLU A 173 -52.18 42.34 33.13
C GLU A 173 -52.15 41.59 31.78
N THR A 174 -51.16 40.70 31.61
CA THR A 174 -50.91 39.99 30.35
C THR A 174 -52.02 39.03 29.96
N ASP A 175 -52.67 38.42 30.96
CA ASP A 175 -53.80 37.50 30.80
C ASP A 175 -55.11 38.21 30.43
N LYS A 176 -55.32 39.43 30.92
CA LYS A 176 -56.55 40.22 30.68
C LYS A 176 -56.46 41.16 29.50
N GLY A 177 -55.27 41.37 28.95
CA GLY A 177 -55.08 42.24 27.80
C GLY A 177 -55.39 43.72 28.09
N ARG A 178 -55.07 44.22 29.29
CA ARG A 178 -55.35 45.60 29.69
C ARG A 178 -54.24 46.23 30.54
N ALA A 179 -54.17 47.55 30.48
CA ALA A 179 -53.28 48.37 31.29
C ALA A 179 -54.06 49.39 32.11
N THR A 180 -53.67 49.61 33.36
CA THR A 180 -54.29 50.57 34.28
C THR A 180 -53.26 51.59 34.72
N LEU A 181 -53.64 52.87 34.75
CA LEU A 181 -52.78 54.01 35.06
C LEU A 181 -53.29 54.76 36.29
N TRP A 182 -52.40 55.01 37.24
CA TRP A 182 -52.58 55.90 38.38
C TRP A 182 -51.57 57.06 38.32
N VAL A 183 -51.95 58.21 38.89
CA VAL A 183 -51.08 59.37 39.09
C VAL A 183 -51.10 59.77 40.57
N ASP A 184 -49.92 59.85 41.17
CA ASP A 184 -49.67 60.06 42.60
C ASP A 184 -50.43 59.09 43.54
N PRO A 185 -50.49 57.78 43.25
CA PRO A 185 -51.25 56.87 44.10
C PRO A 185 -50.53 56.56 45.42
N LYS A 186 -51.33 56.27 46.44
CA LYS A 186 -50.92 55.68 47.73
C LYS A 186 -51.45 54.25 47.90
N HIS A 187 -52.60 53.94 47.30
CA HIS A 187 -53.26 52.65 47.38
C HIS A 187 -53.81 52.22 46.01
N GLU A 188 -53.93 50.91 45.75
CA GLU A 188 -54.45 50.41 44.47
C GLU A 188 -55.90 50.83 44.21
N SER A 189 -56.65 51.13 45.28
CA SER A 189 -58.02 51.66 45.23
C SER A 189 -58.12 53.14 44.85
N ASP A 190 -57.01 53.86 44.73
CA ASP A 190 -57.02 55.28 44.34
C ASP A 190 -57.50 55.45 42.89
N ALA A 191 -57.90 56.68 42.55
CA ALA A 191 -58.42 57.00 41.22
C ALA A 191 -57.43 56.58 40.12
N SER A 192 -57.95 55.85 39.13
CA SER A 192 -57.18 55.33 37.99
C SER A 192 -58.00 55.34 36.72
N VAL A 193 -57.32 55.08 35.59
CA VAL A 193 -57.95 54.86 34.30
C VAL A 193 -57.45 53.56 33.68
N VAL A 194 -58.35 52.80 33.05
CA VAL A 194 -58.06 51.51 32.42
C VAL A 194 -58.15 51.65 30.91
N SER A 195 -57.26 51.01 30.17
CA SER A 195 -57.36 50.89 28.71
C SER A 195 -58.60 50.09 28.30
N SER A 196 -59.24 50.47 27.21
CA SER A 196 -60.40 49.76 26.64
C SER A 196 -60.12 49.03 25.32
N ASP A 197 -58.91 49.15 24.77
CA ASP A 197 -58.47 48.37 23.62
C ASP A 197 -58.01 46.96 23.99
N THR A 198 -58.10 46.03 23.03
CA THR A 198 -57.77 44.60 23.21
C THR A 198 -56.83 44.11 22.10
N ALA A 199 -55.83 43.31 22.47
CA ALA A 199 -54.98 42.53 21.54
C ALA A 199 -54.34 41.34 22.28
N SER A 200 -53.77 40.39 21.54
CA SER A 200 -53.01 39.27 22.12
C SER A 200 -51.85 39.76 23.00
N GLY A 201 -51.51 38.95 24.00
CA GLY A 201 -50.34 39.14 24.85
C GLY A 201 -49.04 39.14 24.07
N ILE A 202 -47.96 39.51 24.76
CA ILE A 202 -46.58 39.34 24.30
C ILE A 202 -45.78 38.73 25.44
N ASP A 203 -44.67 38.09 25.11
CA ASP A 203 -43.65 37.75 26.10
C ASP A 203 -43.09 39.05 26.70
N VAL A 204 -42.93 39.09 28.01
CA VAL A 204 -42.44 40.29 28.68
C VAL A 204 -40.97 40.11 29.00
N GLU A 205 -40.12 40.89 28.36
CA GLU A 205 -38.67 40.83 28.55
C GLU A 205 -38.08 42.13 29.07
N ARG A 206 -38.61 43.27 28.58
CA ARG A 206 -38.07 44.59 28.86
C ARG A 206 -39.18 45.59 29.16
N PHE A 207 -38.84 46.57 30.01
CA PHE A 207 -39.57 47.83 30.07
C PHE A 207 -38.74 48.91 29.37
N ALA A 208 -39.38 49.70 28.53
CA ALA A 208 -38.71 50.60 27.62
C ALA A 208 -39.25 52.02 27.66
N PHE A 209 -38.36 52.98 27.43
CA PHE A 209 -38.69 54.36 27.13
C PHE A 209 -38.44 54.69 25.67
N ARG A 210 -39.22 55.63 25.14
CA ARG A 210 -39.25 56.02 23.74
C ARG A 210 -39.12 57.53 23.58
N GLN A 211 -38.27 57.95 22.65
CA GLN A 211 -38.18 59.34 22.21
C GLN A 211 -38.96 59.53 20.91
N ASN A 212 -39.92 60.44 20.92
CA ASN A 212 -40.84 60.65 19.80
C ASN A 212 -41.37 62.08 19.76
N SER A 213 -41.61 62.61 18.56
CA SER A 213 -42.09 63.98 18.34
C SER A 213 -43.38 64.37 19.08
N GLY A 214 -44.19 63.40 19.53
CA GLY A 214 -45.42 63.63 20.27
C GLY A 214 -45.31 63.70 21.80
N ILE A 215 -44.13 63.61 22.41
CA ILE A 215 -44.01 63.40 23.87
C ILE A 215 -43.69 64.67 24.68
N GLY A 216 -43.35 65.79 24.03
CA GLY A 216 -42.83 66.96 24.74
C GLY A 216 -41.41 66.70 25.27
N ARG A 217 -41.08 67.23 26.45
CA ARG A 217 -39.83 66.92 27.16
C ARG A 217 -40.16 66.44 28.57
N ILE A 218 -39.68 65.25 28.92
CA ILE A 218 -40.00 64.54 30.16
C ILE A 218 -38.68 64.13 30.83
N ALA A 219 -38.51 64.48 32.10
CA ALA A 219 -37.46 63.90 32.93
C ALA A 219 -38.06 62.76 33.77
N VAL A 220 -37.36 61.63 33.84
CA VAL A 220 -37.78 60.42 34.55
C VAL A 220 -36.72 60.00 35.56
N ASP A 221 -37.16 59.60 36.76
CA ASP A 221 -36.31 59.09 37.83
C ASP A 221 -37.02 57.96 38.59
N ARG A 222 -36.27 57.16 39.37
CA ARG A 222 -36.75 56.11 40.28
C ARG A 222 -37.68 55.09 39.62
N LEU A 223 -37.20 54.48 38.54
CA LEU A 223 -37.89 53.38 37.87
C LEU A 223 -37.89 52.13 38.75
N VAL A 224 -39.06 51.54 38.94
CA VAL A 224 -39.25 50.24 39.60
C VAL A 224 -40.22 49.41 38.76
N VAL A 225 -39.87 48.16 38.48
CA VAL A 225 -40.79 47.15 37.93
C VAL A 225 -40.91 46.04 38.97
N ALA A 226 -42.14 45.70 39.36
CA ALA A 226 -42.42 44.69 40.37
C ALA A 226 -43.65 43.86 39.99
N THR A 227 -43.94 42.81 40.77
CA THR A 227 -45.11 41.94 40.55
C THR A 227 -46.31 42.29 41.44
N THR A 228 -46.14 43.18 42.42
CA THR A 228 -47.22 43.66 43.29
C THR A 228 -47.26 45.19 43.40
N PHE A 229 -48.45 45.74 43.67
CA PHE A 229 -48.65 47.19 43.85
C PHE A 229 -47.85 47.74 45.04
N ALA A 230 -47.81 47.00 46.15
CA ALA A 230 -47.09 47.39 47.35
C ALA A 230 -45.57 47.46 47.12
N GLU A 231 -45.00 46.51 46.39
CA GLU A 231 -43.59 46.54 46.03
C GLU A 231 -43.27 47.67 45.07
N ALA A 232 -44.13 47.93 44.08
CA ALA A 232 -43.93 49.08 43.20
C ALA A 232 -43.88 50.37 44.03
N LEU A 233 -44.74 50.55 45.04
CA LEU A 233 -44.73 51.75 45.89
C LEU A 233 -43.63 51.81 46.96
N GLY A 234 -42.95 50.71 47.29
CA GLY A 234 -41.93 50.63 48.34
C GLY A 234 -40.77 51.63 48.22
N ASP A 235 -40.02 51.80 49.32
CA ASP A 235 -38.81 52.64 49.39
C ASP A 235 -37.57 51.83 48.99
N TRP A 236 -37.03 52.10 47.80
CA TRP A 236 -36.00 51.29 47.16
C TRP A 236 -34.65 51.99 47.04
N THR A 237 -34.16 52.64 48.09
CA THR A 237 -32.83 53.29 48.10
C THR A 237 -31.62 52.35 48.11
N ARG A 238 -31.78 51.06 47.76
CA ARG A 238 -30.69 50.05 47.73
C ARG A 238 -30.77 49.16 46.47
N GLU A 239 -29.69 49.11 45.68
CA GLU A 239 -29.55 48.15 44.59
C GLU A 239 -29.65 46.69 45.10
N PRO A 240 -30.25 45.76 44.33
CA PRO A 240 -30.15 44.34 44.62
C PRO A 240 -28.69 43.88 44.48
N SER A 241 -28.11 43.40 45.58
CA SER A 241 -26.76 42.84 45.61
C SER A 241 -26.71 41.49 44.89
N LEU A 242 -26.70 41.47 43.56
CA LEU A 242 -26.43 40.26 42.80
C LEU A 242 -24.91 40.08 42.62
N PRO A 243 -24.36 38.85 42.73
CA PRO A 243 -23.01 38.56 42.27
C PRO A 243 -22.87 38.90 40.78
N GLU A 244 -21.76 39.50 40.39
CA GLU A 244 -21.47 39.88 39.00
C GLU A 244 -20.13 39.28 38.58
N LEU A 245 -20.09 38.64 37.41
CA LEU A 245 -18.89 38.00 36.88
C LEU A 245 -18.20 38.94 35.87
N LEU A 246 -16.96 39.36 36.17
CA LEU A 246 -16.16 40.24 35.31
C LEU A 246 -15.29 39.47 34.30
N THR A 247 -14.87 38.24 34.63
CA THR A 247 -14.12 37.37 33.70
C THR A 247 -14.57 35.91 33.80
N GLN A 248 -14.86 35.30 32.64
CA GLN A 248 -15.20 33.87 32.52
C GLN A 248 -13.95 32.96 32.68
N PRO A 249 -14.13 31.70 33.12
CA PRO A 249 -13.07 30.70 33.05
C PRO A 249 -12.70 30.38 31.59
N ARG A 250 -11.42 30.13 31.31
CA ARG A 250 -10.92 29.83 29.95
C ARG A 250 -10.73 28.33 29.75
N ALA A 251 -11.02 27.83 28.54
CA ALA A 251 -10.73 26.45 28.16
C ALA A 251 -9.21 26.19 28.06
N LEU A 252 -8.79 24.96 28.37
CA LEU A 252 -7.39 24.55 28.41
C LEU A 252 -7.19 23.21 27.69
N THR A 253 -6.03 23.06 27.04
CA THR A 253 -5.52 21.79 26.51
C THR A 253 -4.09 21.59 26.99
N ILE A 254 -3.87 20.59 27.83
CA ILE A 254 -2.58 20.31 28.49
C ILE A 254 -2.24 18.82 28.41
N GLU A 255 -0.98 18.47 28.64
CA GLU A 255 -0.58 17.07 28.79
C GLU A 255 -0.91 16.53 30.18
N GLU A 256 -1.18 15.22 30.28
CA GLU A 256 -1.31 14.55 31.56
C GLU A 256 -0.02 14.71 32.37
N GLY A 257 -0.17 15.08 33.64
CA GLY A 257 0.92 15.41 34.53
C GLY A 257 1.29 16.90 34.55
N GLU A 258 0.83 17.71 33.60
CA GLU A 258 0.95 19.18 33.67
C GLU A 258 -0.08 19.79 34.63
N SER A 259 0.14 21.05 35.02
CA SER A 259 -0.81 21.78 35.86
C SER A 259 -1.86 22.53 35.01
N ALA A 260 -3.11 22.52 35.47
CA ALA A 260 -4.20 23.32 34.93
C ALA A 260 -4.67 24.36 35.95
N GLU A 261 -5.06 25.56 35.50
CA GLU A 261 -5.66 26.58 36.37
C GLU A 261 -6.85 27.26 35.69
N PHE A 262 -8.03 27.17 36.30
CA PHE A 262 -9.21 27.96 35.93
C PHE A 262 -9.36 29.13 36.89
N LYS A 263 -9.61 30.34 36.37
CA LYS A 263 -9.74 31.56 37.20
C LYS A 263 -10.90 32.43 36.75
N VAL A 264 -11.60 33.02 37.71
CA VAL A 264 -12.62 34.05 37.51
C VAL A 264 -12.33 35.30 38.35
N VAL A 265 -12.91 36.43 37.92
CA VAL A 265 -12.94 37.70 38.65
C VAL A 265 -14.41 38.08 38.77
N ALA A 266 -14.86 38.42 39.97
CA ALA A 266 -16.24 38.74 40.26
C ALA A 266 -16.38 39.86 41.29
N LEU A 267 -17.48 40.60 41.20
CA LEU A 267 -17.90 41.60 42.19
C LEU A 267 -19.07 41.05 43.01
N ARG A 268 -19.14 41.45 44.28
CA ARG A 268 -20.24 41.12 45.20
C ARG A 268 -20.53 39.63 45.38
N ALA A 269 -19.64 38.74 44.93
CA ALA A 269 -19.64 37.32 45.26
C ALA A 269 -18.89 37.11 46.59
N THR A 270 -19.54 36.49 47.57
CA THR A 270 -18.90 36.13 48.84
C THR A 270 -18.54 34.66 48.93
N HIS A 271 -19.08 33.82 48.03
CA HIS A 271 -18.81 32.39 47.95
C HIS A 271 -18.65 31.93 46.50
N TYR A 272 -17.81 30.91 46.30
CA TYR A 272 -17.61 30.24 45.01
C TYR A 272 -17.78 28.73 45.22
N GLN A 273 -18.26 28.04 44.20
CA GLN A 273 -18.29 26.58 44.19
C GLN A 273 -18.06 26.07 42.78
N TRP A 274 -16.92 25.41 42.55
CA TRP A 274 -16.61 24.79 41.27
C TRP A 274 -17.39 23.49 41.05
N LYS A 275 -17.71 23.22 39.79
CA LYS A 275 -18.36 22.02 39.29
C LYS A 275 -17.59 21.47 38.09
N ARG A 276 -17.57 20.15 37.94
CA ARG A 276 -17.11 19.42 36.73
C ARG A 276 -18.27 18.59 36.20
N ASP A 277 -18.63 18.80 34.94
CA ASP A 277 -19.73 18.11 34.25
C ASP A 277 -21.06 18.17 35.05
N GLY A 278 -21.32 19.33 35.66
CA GLY A 278 -22.49 19.56 36.51
C GLY A 278 -22.38 19.04 37.95
N ILE A 279 -21.36 18.26 38.28
CA ILE A 279 -21.12 17.70 39.63
C ILE A 279 -20.24 18.63 40.45
N VAL A 280 -20.62 18.90 41.69
CA VAL A 280 -19.87 19.75 42.63
C VAL A 280 -18.51 19.13 42.95
N LEU A 281 -17.43 19.94 42.89
CA LEU A 281 -16.10 19.58 43.36
C LEU A 281 -15.94 20.01 44.83
N PRO A 282 -15.98 19.07 45.81
CA PRO A 282 -15.96 19.44 47.23
C PRO A 282 -14.70 20.22 47.62
N GLY A 283 -14.86 21.27 48.43
CA GLY A 283 -13.76 22.10 48.93
C GLY A 283 -13.17 23.10 47.93
N GLN A 284 -13.61 23.08 46.66
CA GLN A 284 -13.14 24.01 45.64
C GLN A 284 -13.98 25.31 45.67
N THR A 285 -13.67 26.18 46.63
CA THR A 285 -14.47 27.37 46.96
C THR A 285 -13.77 28.71 46.74
N HIS A 286 -12.66 28.73 46.00
CA HIS A 286 -11.92 29.95 45.67
C HIS A 286 -12.25 30.44 44.25
N SER A 287 -11.90 31.68 43.95
CA SER A 287 -12.05 32.26 42.60
C SER A 287 -11.12 31.63 41.55
N ALA A 288 -10.15 30.80 41.99
CA ALA A 288 -9.31 29.98 41.15
C ALA A 288 -9.40 28.50 41.56
N LEU A 289 -9.41 27.61 40.57
CA LEU A 289 -9.31 26.16 40.71
C LEU A 289 -8.00 25.71 40.08
N SER A 290 -7.13 25.11 40.89
CA SER A 290 -5.84 24.57 40.43
C SER A 290 -5.86 23.04 40.44
N ILE A 291 -5.38 22.45 39.36
CA ILE A 291 -5.15 21.01 39.19
C ILE A 291 -3.63 20.85 39.00
N PRO A 292 -2.85 20.61 40.07
CA PRO A 292 -1.39 20.67 39.99
C PRO A 292 -0.75 19.60 39.10
N ARG A 293 -1.43 18.46 38.94
CA ARG A 293 -1.00 17.32 38.14
C ARG A 293 -2.22 16.67 37.53
N ALA A 294 -2.61 17.10 36.33
CA ALA A 294 -3.86 16.68 35.70
C ALA A 294 -3.77 15.22 35.21
N ALA A 295 -4.76 14.41 35.55
CA ALA A 295 -4.95 13.06 35.02
C ALA A 295 -6.01 13.06 33.90
N VAL A 296 -6.07 12.02 33.08
CA VAL A 296 -7.12 11.91 32.03
C VAL A 296 -8.54 11.98 32.60
N SER A 297 -8.74 11.49 33.83
CA SER A 297 -10.00 11.58 34.57
C SER A 297 -10.41 13.02 34.95
N ASP A 298 -9.52 13.99 34.77
CA ASP A 298 -9.80 15.40 35.01
C ASP A 298 -10.36 16.13 33.79
N ALA A 299 -10.34 15.52 32.60
CA ALA A 299 -10.99 16.08 31.43
C ALA A 299 -12.50 16.26 31.67
N GLY A 300 -13.06 17.38 31.21
CA GLY A 300 -14.47 17.70 31.43
C GLY A 300 -14.80 19.19 31.27
N LEU A 301 -16.05 19.55 31.52
CA LEU A 301 -16.53 20.93 31.51
C LEU A 301 -16.52 21.50 32.93
N TYR A 302 -15.77 22.58 33.14
CA TYR A 302 -15.63 23.25 34.42
C TYR A 302 -16.48 24.52 34.46
N GLN A 303 -17.25 24.68 35.53
CA GLN A 303 -18.09 25.87 35.82
C GLN A 303 -17.93 26.28 37.28
N VAL A 304 -18.16 27.55 37.58
CA VAL A 304 -18.23 28.05 38.96
C VAL A 304 -19.58 28.70 39.23
N VAL A 305 -20.19 28.33 40.35
CA VAL A 305 -21.36 29.01 40.90
C VAL A 305 -20.86 30.03 41.92
N LEU A 306 -21.19 31.29 41.71
CA LEU A 306 -20.91 32.40 42.60
C LEU A 306 -22.17 32.69 43.41
N SER A 307 -22.03 33.02 44.68
CA SER A 307 -23.18 33.42 45.49
C SER A 307 -22.83 34.50 46.51
N ASN A 308 -23.88 35.17 46.98
CA ASN A 308 -23.85 36.01 48.17
C ASN A 308 -25.12 35.78 49.00
N ALA A 309 -25.37 36.63 50.00
CA ALA A 309 -26.49 36.46 50.93
C ALA A 309 -27.88 36.44 50.25
N THR A 310 -27.99 36.98 49.04
CA THR A 310 -29.29 37.23 48.39
C THR A 310 -29.44 36.56 47.03
N ALA A 311 -28.36 36.09 46.39
CA ALA A 311 -28.44 35.50 45.06
C ALA A 311 -27.26 34.60 44.65
N THR A 312 -27.46 33.90 43.53
CA THR A 312 -26.47 33.04 42.88
C THR A 312 -26.34 33.37 41.39
N LEU A 313 -25.13 33.29 40.84
CA LEU A 313 -24.80 33.43 39.41
C LEU A 313 -23.93 32.23 38.99
N THR A 314 -24.14 31.65 37.80
CA THR A 314 -23.29 30.55 37.29
C THR A 314 -22.49 31.00 36.07
N SER A 315 -21.21 30.64 36.00
CA SER A 315 -20.33 30.95 34.87
C SER A 315 -20.66 30.15 33.61
N GLU A 316 -20.09 30.58 32.48
CA GLU A 316 -19.97 29.71 31.30
C GLU A 316 -19.07 28.49 31.60
N ALA A 317 -19.26 27.43 30.80
CA ALA A 317 -18.47 26.20 30.92
C ALA A 317 -17.15 26.30 30.15
N ALA A 318 -16.04 26.01 30.82
CA ALA A 318 -14.71 25.93 30.24
C ALA A 318 -14.26 24.46 30.09
N LYS A 319 -13.88 24.04 28.89
CA LYS A 319 -13.43 22.66 28.63
C LYS A 319 -11.97 22.48 29.09
N LEU A 320 -11.71 21.43 29.87
CA LEU A 320 -10.36 20.86 30.05
C LEU A 320 -10.19 19.67 29.13
N GLU A 321 -9.24 19.74 28.21
CA GLU A 321 -8.80 18.61 27.41
C GLU A 321 -7.43 18.15 27.89
N ILE A 322 -7.31 16.88 28.25
CA ILE A 322 -6.06 16.27 28.70
C ILE A 322 -5.55 15.35 27.60
N ILE A 323 -4.33 15.60 27.15
CA ILE A 323 -3.59 14.73 26.23
C ILE A 323 -2.84 13.71 27.11
N PRO A 324 -3.19 12.41 27.08
CA PRO A 324 -2.57 11.40 27.95
C PRO A 324 -1.04 11.32 27.78
N ARG A 325 -0.29 11.19 28.88
CA ARG A 325 1.18 10.97 28.86
C ARG A 325 1.40 9.47 28.84
N GLY A 326 1.43 8.96 27.61
CA GLY A 326 1.48 7.53 27.28
C GLY A 326 0.06 7.00 27.04
N VAL A 327 -0.27 6.25 25.99
CA VAL A 327 0.52 5.49 25.03
C VAL A 327 -0.41 5.35 23.81
N PHE A 328 -0.10 5.95 22.65
CA PHE A 328 -0.45 5.24 21.42
C PHE A 328 0.40 3.98 21.50
N ALA A 329 -0.22 2.82 21.73
CA ALA A 329 0.54 1.57 21.80
C ALA A 329 1.40 1.51 20.55
N PRO A 330 2.74 1.37 20.68
CA PRO A 330 3.61 1.35 19.52
C PRO A 330 3.12 0.22 18.64
N GLU A 331 2.66 0.59 17.45
CA GLU A 331 2.28 -0.39 16.46
C GLU A 331 3.56 -0.93 15.83
N ALA A 332 3.57 -2.25 15.55
CA ALA A 332 4.62 -2.84 14.75
C ALA A 332 4.74 -2.08 13.42
N ILE A 333 5.95 -1.78 12.99
CA ILE A 333 6.19 -0.99 11.77
C ILE A 333 5.57 -1.68 10.55
N ALA A 334 5.58 -3.01 10.49
CA ALA A 334 4.89 -3.76 9.43
C ALA A 334 3.36 -3.47 9.38
N GLY A 335 2.74 -3.14 10.52
CA GLY A 335 1.36 -2.68 10.58
C GLY A 335 1.16 -1.32 9.94
N LEU A 336 2.06 -0.37 10.19
CA LEU A 336 2.05 0.94 9.51
C LEU A 336 2.22 0.80 8.00
N ARG A 337 3.10 -0.11 7.54
CA ARG A 337 3.31 -0.38 6.10
C ARG A 337 2.06 -0.91 5.41
N ARG A 338 1.17 -1.64 6.10
CA ARG A 338 -0.12 -2.09 5.54
C ARG A 338 -1.12 -0.97 5.22
N ARG A 339 -0.83 0.27 5.63
CA ARG A 339 -1.64 1.46 5.30
C ARG A 339 -1.20 2.14 4.00
N VAL A 340 -0.22 1.57 3.30
CA VAL A 340 0.12 1.93 1.92
C VAL A 340 -0.83 1.17 0.99
N LEU A 341 -1.69 1.89 0.27
CA LEU A 341 -2.79 1.28 -0.49
C LEU A 341 -2.52 1.23 -2.01
N PRO A 342 -2.73 0.08 -2.67
CA PRO A 342 -2.84 0.01 -4.12
C PRO A 342 -4.06 0.79 -4.64
N PRO A 343 -4.05 1.29 -5.89
CA PRO A 343 -3.01 1.08 -6.90
C PRO A 343 -1.87 2.10 -6.85
N LEU A 344 -1.99 3.16 -6.04
CA LEU A 344 -1.04 4.27 -6.07
C LEU A 344 0.21 4.05 -5.23
N PHE A 345 0.15 3.13 -4.25
CA PHE A 345 1.19 2.87 -3.25
C PHE A 345 1.54 4.14 -2.47
N LEU A 346 0.50 4.78 -1.92
CA LEU A 346 0.61 5.93 -1.03
C LEU A 346 -0.05 5.61 0.32
N PRO A 347 0.45 6.17 1.43
CA PRO A 347 -0.23 6.03 2.72
C PRO A 347 -1.60 6.68 2.68
N GLU A 348 -2.55 6.15 3.45
CA GLU A 348 -3.82 6.83 3.71
C GLU A 348 -3.55 8.23 4.29
N ALA A 349 -3.91 9.28 3.53
CA ALA A 349 -3.78 10.66 3.99
C ALA A 349 -4.65 10.84 5.24
N SER A 350 -4.02 10.96 6.41
CA SER A 350 -4.74 11.17 7.67
C SER A 350 -3.99 12.15 8.57
N GLU A 351 -4.75 13.01 9.23
CA GLU A 351 -4.29 13.77 10.40
C GLU A 351 -4.07 12.86 11.62
N ASN A 352 -4.31 11.55 11.48
CA ASN A 352 -4.13 10.58 12.54
C ASN A 352 -2.64 10.43 12.84
N VAL A 353 -2.30 10.54 14.12
CA VAL A 353 -0.97 10.23 14.61
C VAL A 353 -0.86 8.74 14.91
N PHE A 354 0.26 8.15 14.53
CA PHE A 354 0.64 6.78 14.82
C PHE A 354 1.84 6.79 15.74
N SER A 355 2.00 5.74 16.54
CA SER A 355 3.22 5.53 17.31
C SER A 355 3.97 4.30 16.84
N ALA A 356 5.28 4.44 16.67
CA ALA A 356 6.19 3.34 16.42
C ALA A 356 7.41 3.47 17.32
N GLU A 357 7.97 2.32 17.69
CA GLU A 357 9.28 2.21 18.32
C GLU A 357 10.21 1.40 17.44
N GLY A 358 11.49 1.75 17.44
CA GLY A 358 12.51 0.95 16.78
C GLY A 358 13.91 1.44 17.08
N ILE A 359 14.88 0.78 16.49
CA ILE A 359 16.29 1.16 16.54
C ILE A 359 16.61 2.03 15.32
N VAL A 360 17.31 3.13 15.53
CA VAL A 360 17.80 4.00 14.45
C VAL A 360 18.90 3.27 13.68
N THR A 361 18.67 3.01 12.39
CA THR A 361 19.60 2.27 11.52
C THR A 361 20.48 3.15 10.65
N SER A 362 20.06 4.40 10.41
CA SER A 362 20.89 5.37 9.68
C SER A 362 22.02 5.89 10.55
N THR A 363 23.17 6.15 9.94
CA THR A 363 24.40 6.60 10.61
C THR A 363 24.58 8.11 10.62
N ILE A 364 23.85 8.81 9.77
CA ILE A 364 23.88 10.28 9.63
C ILE A 364 22.45 10.83 9.63
N ASN A 365 22.33 12.16 9.79
CA ASN A 365 21.10 12.85 9.46
C ASN A 365 20.92 12.85 7.93
N VAL A 366 19.95 12.08 7.44
CA VAL A 366 19.61 12.04 6.01
C VAL A 366 18.66 13.18 5.60
N ALA A 367 18.57 14.26 6.39
CA ALA A 367 18.06 15.59 6.00
C ALA A 367 19.13 16.69 6.07
N GLY A 368 18.73 17.96 5.98
CA GLY A 368 19.62 19.12 6.12
C GLY A 368 19.81 19.56 7.58
N ILE A 369 20.34 20.76 7.79
CA ILE A 369 20.58 21.30 9.15
C ILE A 369 19.32 21.78 9.87
N ALA A 370 18.20 21.94 9.15
CA ALA A 370 16.94 22.42 9.70
C ALA A 370 16.06 21.29 10.25
N ASP A 371 16.11 20.13 9.59
CA ASP A 371 15.23 19.00 9.81
C ASP A 371 16.05 17.76 10.17
N ALA A 372 15.47 16.83 10.92
CA ALA A 372 16.10 15.54 11.19
C ALA A 372 15.41 14.47 10.33
N SER A 373 16.17 13.70 9.56
CA SER A 373 15.67 12.51 8.88
C SER A 373 16.56 11.32 9.17
N PHE A 374 15.93 10.19 9.47
CA PHE A 374 16.60 8.96 9.87
C PHE A 374 15.70 7.75 9.58
N PHE A 375 16.29 6.56 9.58
CA PHE A 375 15.56 5.30 9.43
C PHE A 375 15.41 4.60 10.77
N LEU A 376 14.23 4.05 11.01
CA LEU A 376 13.83 3.38 12.23
C LEU A 376 13.42 1.95 11.89
N GLN A 377 13.88 0.96 12.65
CA GLN A 377 13.54 -0.45 12.41
C GLN A 377 13.21 -1.20 13.69
N ASP A 378 12.13 -1.96 13.66
CA ASP A 378 11.73 -2.91 14.68
C ASP A 378 11.94 -4.36 14.16
N PRO A 379 11.62 -5.42 14.93
CA PRO A 379 11.75 -6.79 14.45
C PRO A 379 10.86 -7.16 13.24
N THR A 380 9.91 -6.30 12.85
CA THR A 380 8.90 -6.58 11.83
C THR A 380 9.18 -5.88 10.50
N ALA A 381 9.65 -4.63 10.49
CA ALA A 381 9.99 -3.86 9.30
C ALA A 381 10.74 -2.56 9.66
N GLY A 382 11.24 -1.85 8.64
CA GLY A 382 11.77 -0.49 8.76
C GLY A 382 10.84 0.58 8.18
N ILE A 383 11.09 1.83 8.56
CA ILE A 383 10.38 3.03 8.08
C ILE A 383 11.30 4.25 8.15
N ALA A 384 11.12 5.21 7.26
CA ALA A 384 11.78 6.50 7.37
C ALA A 384 11.05 7.42 8.37
N VAL A 385 11.77 8.39 8.92
CA VAL A 385 11.21 9.45 9.77
C VAL A 385 11.72 10.77 9.23
N PHE A 386 10.82 11.71 8.92
CA PHE A 386 11.17 13.07 8.54
C PHE A 386 10.62 14.05 9.57
N TRP A 387 11.46 14.48 10.51
CA TRP A 387 11.12 15.38 11.58
C TRP A 387 11.44 16.83 11.24
N LYS A 388 10.41 17.57 10.85
CA LYS A 388 10.51 18.98 10.47
C LYS A 388 10.88 19.84 11.68
N GLY A 389 11.97 20.59 11.57
CA GLY A 389 12.56 21.38 12.66
C GLY A 389 13.34 20.55 13.69
N GLY A 390 13.36 19.21 13.56
CA GLY A 390 13.90 18.29 14.56
C GLY A 390 15.38 18.48 14.85
N ALA A 391 16.19 18.83 13.84
CA ALA A 391 17.63 19.03 14.00
C ALA A 391 17.99 20.18 14.97
N LYS A 392 17.08 21.13 15.19
CA LYS A 392 17.25 22.20 16.19
C LYS A 392 16.94 21.75 17.62
N VAL A 393 16.29 20.61 17.80
CA VAL A 393 15.98 20.00 19.09
C VAL A 393 17.06 18.98 19.42
N PHE A 394 17.13 17.89 18.64
CA PHE A 394 18.22 16.91 18.63
C PHE A 394 18.07 15.96 17.43
N VAL A 395 19.14 15.24 17.06
CA VAL A 395 19.09 14.17 16.06
C VAL A 395 19.39 12.83 16.74
N PRO A 396 18.47 11.83 16.69
CA PRO A 396 18.74 10.49 17.18
C PRO A 396 20.00 9.89 16.55
N GLN A 397 20.80 9.19 17.36
CA GLN A 397 22.04 8.57 16.90
C GLN A 397 21.81 7.13 16.43
N HIS A 398 22.68 6.63 15.57
CA HIS A 398 22.69 5.22 15.18
C HIS A 398 22.74 4.30 16.39
N GLY A 399 21.81 3.35 16.47
CA GLY A 399 21.65 2.45 17.62
C GLY A 399 20.80 3.01 18.77
N ASP A 400 20.34 4.26 18.72
CA ASP A 400 19.34 4.73 19.69
C ASP A 400 18.00 4.01 19.44
N ARG A 401 17.34 3.59 20.53
CA ARG A 401 15.94 3.14 20.50
C ARG A 401 15.04 4.34 20.69
N VAL A 402 14.20 4.61 19.69
CA VAL A 402 13.39 5.83 19.63
C VAL A 402 11.92 5.48 19.55
N ARG A 403 11.08 6.25 20.24
CA ARG A 403 9.63 6.31 20.00
C ARG A 403 9.31 7.54 19.16
N VAL A 404 8.54 7.34 18.10
CA VAL A 404 8.04 8.42 17.24
C VAL A 404 6.51 8.39 17.29
N ILE A 405 5.90 9.56 17.48
CA ILE A 405 4.46 9.80 17.41
C ILE A 405 4.23 10.86 16.34
N ALA A 406 3.63 10.48 15.22
CA ALA A 406 3.46 11.35 14.07
C ALA A 406 2.47 10.78 13.04
N PRO A 407 1.91 11.59 12.13
CA PRO A 407 1.17 11.09 10.98
C PRO A 407 2.09 10.36 10.00
N LEU A 408 1.50 9.47 9.20
CA LEU A 408 2.15 8.88 8.04
C LEU A 408 2.13 9.87 6.87
N GLY A 409 3.26 9.94 6.18
CA GLY A 409 3.42 10.68 4.93
C GLY A 409 4.34 9.91 4.00
N HIS A 410 4.72 10.54 2.90
CA HIS A 410 5.68 9.95 1.98
C HIS A 410 6.57 11.02 1.36
N PHE A 411 7.77 10.64 0.92
CA PHE A 411 8.66 11.49 0.13
C PHE A 411 9.09 10.74 -1.12
N ASN A 412 8.59 11.15 -2.28
CA ASN A 412 8.91 10.48 -3.56
C ASN A 412 8.69 8.96 -3.51
N GLY A 413 7.55 8.56 -2.96
CA GLY A 413 7.15 7.16 -2.79
C GLY A 413 7.56 6.55 -1.44
N LEU A 414 8.71 6.98 -0.88
CA LEU A 414 9.20 6.47 0.41
C LEU A 414 8.24 6.75 1.57
N LEU A 415 7.70 5.69 2.19
CA LEU A 415 6.86 5.81 3.38
C LEU A 415 7.64 6.35 4.58
N GLN A 416 7.08 7.36 5.27
CA GLN A 416 7.72 7.98 6.42
C GLN A 416 6.73 8.40 7.53
N LEU A 417 7.18 8.40 8.78
CA LEU A 417 6.55 9.17 9.86
C LEU A 417 6.99 10.63 9.77
N SER A 418 6.06 11.57 9.88
CA SER A 418 6.32 13.00 9.61
C SER A 418 6.02 13.91 10.82
N PRO A 419 6.80 13.84 11.92
CA PRO A 419 6.63 14.74 13.06
C PRO A 419 7.01 16.19 12.70
N GLU A 420 6.46 17.16 13.43
CA GLU A 420 6.78 18.58 13.29
C GLU A 420 6.92 19.19 14.69
N VAL A 421 7.99 19.94 14.95
CA VAL A 421 8.26 20.52 16.29
C VAL A 421 7.20 21.50 16.79
N THR A 422 6.41 22.09 15.89
CA THR A 422 5.32 23.03 16.25
C THR A 422 4.02 22.32 16.61
N GLN A 423 3.89 21.02 16.32
CA GLN A 423 2.68 20.24 16.56
C GLN A 423 2.76 19.55 17.92
N LYS A 424 1.92 19.98 18.86
CA LYS A 424 1.91 19.45 20.24
C LYS A 424 1.62 17.95 20.33
N LYS A 425 0.98 17.36 19.32
CA LYS A 425 0.68 15.91 19.27
C LYS A 425 1.83 15.08 18.70
N HIS A 426 2.87 15.72 18.15
CA HIS A 426 3.99 15.03 17.53
C HIS A 426 5.13 14.93 18.54
N HIS A 427 5.74 13.75 18.63
CA HIS A 427 6.78 13.49 19.62
C HIS A 427 7.87 12.60 19.01
N VAL A 428 9.14 12.92 19.29
CA VAL A 428 10.28 12.03 19.08
C VAL A 428 11.03 11.92 20.40
N GLU A 429 11.17 10.71 20.92
CA GLU A 429 11.77 10.42 22.24
C GLU A 429 12.85 9.36 22.11
N VAL A 430 14.03 9.59 22.68
CA VAL A 430 15.05 8.53 22.84
C VAL A 430 14.73 7.76 24.12
N LEU A 431 14.34 6.50 23.96
CA LEU A 431 14.03 5.60 25.09
C LEU A 431 15.31 5.01 25.68
N GLU A 432 16.21 4.51 24.82
CA GLU A 432 17.47 3.87 25.20
C GLU A 432 18.55 4.24 24.18
N ARG A 433 19.83 4.22 24.58
CA ARG A 433 20.97 4.57 23.72
C ARG A 433 21.83 3.33 23.42
N ASN A 434 22.56 3.39 22.31
CA ASN A 434 23.61 2.41 21.93
C ASN A 434 23.17 0.94 21.91
N GLN A 435 21.95 0.68 21.44
CA GLN A 435 21.44 -0.68 21.24
C GLN A 435 22.09 -1.35 20.04
N SER A 436 22.07 -2.69 20.01
CA SER A 436 22.48 -3.46 18.84
C SER A 436 21.55 -3.18 17.67
N VAL A 437 22.13 -2.80 16.53
CA VAL A 437 21.37 -2.57 15.29
C VAL A 437 20.94 -3.89 14.67
N PRO A 438 19.72 -3.98 14.10
CA PRO A 438 19.26 -5.18 13.42
C PRO A 438 20.23 -5.73 12.38
N ILE A 439 20.35 -7.05 12.33
CA ILE A 439 21.08 -7.77 11.28
C ILE A 439 20.40 -7.44 9.94
N PRO A 440 21.15 -7.04 8.90
CA PRO A 440 20.56 -6.77 7.59
C PRO A 440 19.80 -7.97 7.05
N MET A 441 18.64 -7.73 6.47
CA MET A 441 17.94 -8.75 5.71
C MET A 441 18.65 -8.94 4.36
N GLU A 442 18.88 -10.18 3.94
CA GLU A 442 19.44 -10.43 2.61
C GLU A 442 18.48 -9.94 1.52
N PHE A 443 19.03 -9.21 0.55
CA PHE A 443 18.29 -8.70 -0.59
C PHE A 443 18.20 -9.77 -1.68
N ASP A 444 16.99 -10.26 -1.93
CA ASP A 444 16.72 -11.26 -2.96
C ASP A 444 16.54 -10.59 -4.33
N PHE A 445 17.52 -10.76 -5.20
CA PHE A 445 17.50 -10.22 -6.56
C PHE A 445 16.41 -10.82 -7.46
N SER A 446 15.78 -11.94 -7.08
CA SER A 446 14.65 -12.49 -7.82
C SER A 446 13.34 -11.73 -7.58
N GLU A 447 13.25 -10.98 -6.48
CA GLU A 447 12.06 -10.20 -6.09
C GLU A 447 12.09 -8.75 -6.62
N ILE A 448 13.09 -8.35 -7.43
CA ILE A 448 13.29 -6.95 -7.86
C ILE A 448 12.14 -6.35 -8.68
N ASN A 449 11.29 -7.19 -9.27
CA ASN A 449 10.13 -6.78 -10.03
C ASN A 449 8.81 -7.01 -9.26
N ASP A 450 8.88 -7.52 -8.03
CA ASP A 450 7.73 -7.69 -7.14
C ASP A 450 7.60 -6.47 -6.24
N VAL A 451 6.78 -5.52 -6.70
CA VAL A 451 6.48 -4.27 -5.98
C VAL A 451 5.97 -4.54 -4.57
N SER A 452 5.13 -5.58 -4.37
CA SER A 452 4.57 -5.87 -3.05
C SER A 452 5.64 -6.33 -2.06
N ARG A 453 6.63 -7.10 -2.54
CA ARG A 453 7.78 -7.54 -1.72
C ARG A 453 8.71 -6.39 -1.38
N LEU A 454 8.98 -5.51 -2.34
CA LEU A 454 9.81 -4.31 -2.12
C LEU A 454 9.12 -3.36 -1.14
N GLU A 455 7.83 -3.11 -1.32
CA GLU A 455 6.99 -2.31 -0.42
C GLU A 455 6.94 -2.88 0.99
N ALA A 456 6.89 -4.21 1.16
CA ALA A 456 6.88 -4.80 2.50
C ALA A 456 8.20 -4.58 3.27
N ARG A 457 9.31 -4.33 2.55
CA ARG A 457 10.66 -4.23 3.12
C ARG A 457 11.26 -2.84 3.06
N GLU A 458 10.66 -1.88 2.37
CA GLU A 458 11.17 -0.52 2.31
C GLU A 458 11.34 0.05 3.74
N GLY A 459 12.32 0.92 3.92
CA GLY A 459 12.79 1.43 5.19
C GLY A 459 13.68 0.45 5.97
N SER A 460 13.65 -0.85 5.65
CA SER A 460 14.42 -1.86 6.36
C SER A 460 15.88 -1.86 5.93
N ARG A 461 16.77 -2.19 6.86
CA ARG A 461 18.19 -2.43 6.63
C ARG A 461 18.36 -3.76 5.89
N ILE A 462 18.94 -3.69 4.70
CA ILE A 462 19.14 -4.82 3.80
C ILE A 462 20.61 -4.94 3.36
N ALA A 463 21.00 -6.14 2.95
CA ALA A 463 22.32 -6.43 2.40
C ALA A 463 22.22 -7.09 1.03
N ALA A 464 22.77 -6.44 0.01
CA ALA A 464 23.04 -7.05 -1.29
C ALA A 464 24.40 -7.76 -1.22
N LEU A 465 24.35 -9.09 -1.26
CA LEU A 465 25.54 -9.94 -1.10
C LEU A 465 26.17 -10.28 -2.45
N ALA A 466 27.50 -10.33 -2.47
CA ALA A 466 28.32 -10.76 -3.59
C ALA A 466 27.95 -10.11 -4.94
N VAL A 467 27.85 -8.78 -4.95
CA VAL A 467 27.52 -7.99 -6.15
C VAL A 467 28.74 -7.36 -6.79
N GLY A 468 28.70 -7.21 -8.11
CA GLY A 468 29.66 -6.43 -8.88
C GLY A 468 29.10 -5.06 -9.27
N PHE A 469 29.96 -4.07 -9.46
CA PHE A 469 29.57 -2.78 -10.02
C PHE A 469 29.36 -2.93 -11.54
N ALA A 470 28.22 -2.46 -12.04
CA ALA A 470 27.92 -2.50 -13.47
C ALA A 470 28.53 -1.31 -14.25
N SER A 471 29.05 -0.29 -13.56
CA SER A 471 29.65 0.88 -14.18
C SER A 471 31.17 0.77 -14.34
N ASN A 472 31.67 1.36 -15.42
CA ASN A 472 33.11 1.55 -15.67
C ASN A 472 33.71 2.72 -14.85
N ALA A 473 32.92 3.33 -13.95
CA ALA A 473 33.43 4.42 -13.11
C ALA A 473 34.54 3.89 -12.17
N GLU A 474 35.65 4.62 -12.08
CA GLU A 474 36.78 4.26 -11.21
C GLU A 474 36.59 4.73 -9.76
N GLU A 475 35.65 5.65 -9.52
CA GLU A 475 35.37 6.22 -8.21
C GLU A 475 33.88 6.13 -7.84
N LEU A 476 33.63 5.94 -6.55
CA LEU A 476 32.33 6.11 -5.91
C LEU A 476 32.24 7.54 -5.38
N VAL A 477 31.17 8.25 -5.75
CA VAL A 477 30.98 9.67 -5.42
C VAL A 477 29.73 9.82 -4.55
N ALA A 478 29.86 10.48 -3.40
CA ALA A 478 28.73 10.83 -2.54
C ALA A 478 27.67 11.60 -3.34
N GLY A 479 26.40 11.26 -3.16
CA GLY A 479 25.29 11.88 -3.90
C GLY A 479 25.10 11.34 -5.32
N SER A 480 25.82 10.28 -5.72
CA SER A 480 25.58 9.56 -6.97
C SER A 480 24.72 8.32 -6.78
N SER A 481 24.15 7.81 -7.87
CA SER A 481 23.49 6.50 -7.90
C SER A 481 24.31 5.57 -8.77
N ILE A 482 24.59 4.38 -8.27
CA ILE A 482 25.38 3.36 -8.95
C ILE A 482 24.51 2.12 -9.18
N ARG A 483 24.78 1.41 -10.27
CA ARG A 483 24.11 0.14 -10.57
C ARG A 483 25.04 -1.00 -10.16
N VAL A 484 24.50 -1.96 -9.42
CA VAL A 484 25.20 -3.20 -9.07
C VAL A 484 24.44 -4.39 -9.63
N THR A 485 25.14 -5.48 -9.92
CA THR A 485 24.56 -6.71 -10.45
C THR A 485 24.98 -7.89 -9.61
N ASN A 486 24.04 -8.79 -9.34
CA ASN A 486 24.39 -10.11 -8.84
C ASN A 486 25.06 -10.94 -9.94
N ARG A 487 25.48 -12.16 -9.60
CA ARG A 487 26.10 -13.10 -10.57
C ARG A 487 25.19 -13.47 -11.74
N ALA A 488 23.86 -13.47 -11.54
CA ALA A 488 22.90 -13.75 -12.61
C ALA A 488 22.69 -12.55 -13.56
N GLY A 489 23.39 -11.43 -13.35
CA GLY A 489 23.24 -10.20 -14.14
C GLY A 489 22.02 -9.36 -13.76
N SER A 490 21.25 -9.77 -12.75
CA SER A 490 20.13 -8.99 -12.23
C SER A 490 20.65 -7.77 -11.49
N GLY A 491 20.28 -6.59 -11.98
CA GLY A 491 20.77 -5.33 -11.44
C GLY A 491 19.87 -4.72 -10.37
N PHE A 492 20.45 -3.96 -9.45
CA PHE A 492 19.72 -3.10 -8.53
C PHE A 492 20.45 -1.76 -8.32
N THR A 493 19.70 -0.71 -7.97
CA THR A 493 20.25 0.63 -7.80
C THR A 493 20.72 0.81 -6.36
N VAL A 494 21.92 1.36 -6.18
CA VAL A 494 22.47 1.77 -4.90
C VAL A 494 22.63 3.28 -4.93
N ARG A 495 22.06 3.97 -3.95
CA ARG A 495 22.16 5.41 -3.77
C ARG A 495 23.22 5.70 -2.72
N LEU A 496 24.27 6.40 -3.10
CA LEU A 496 25.24 6.94 -2.16
C LEU A 496 24.69 8.28 -1.66
N ASP A 497 24.47 8.41 -0.36
CA ASP A 497 23.96 9.66 0.20
C ASP A 497 24.96 10.81 -0.05
N SER A 498 24.46 12.02 -0.32
CA SER A 498 25.31 13.19 -0.58
C SER A 498 26.05 13.69 0.66
N ARG A 499 25.68 13.22 1.85
CA ARG A 499 26.26 13.59 3.14
C ARG A 499 27.10 12.48 3.77
N LEU A 500 27.52 11.50 2.97
CA LEU A 500 28.54 10.54 3.40
C LEU A 500 29.75 11.29 4.01
N PRO A 501 30.36 10.75 5.09
CA PRO A 501 31.49 11.42 5.72
C PRO A 501 32.68 11.51 4.75
N GLU A 502 33.49 12.56 4.91
CA GLU A 502 34.68 12.74 4.08
C GLU A 502 35.62 11.51 4.13
N PRO A 503 36.26 11.13 3.01
CA PRO A 503 36.22 11.82 1.72
C PRO A 503 34.91 11.58 0.94
N LEU A 504 34.36 12.62 0.28
CA LEU A 504 33.16 12.52 -0.57
C LEU A 504 33.35 11.70 -1.85
N LYS A 505 34.59 11.31 -2.16
CA LYS A 505 34.93 10.39 -3.24
C LYS A 505 35.86 9.30 -2.72
N ARG A 506 35.62 8.06 -3.12
CA ARG A 506 36.52 6.93 -2.82
C ARG A 506 36.77 6.13 -4.09
N PRO A 507 37.96 5.53 -4.25
CA PRO A 507 38.19 4.56 -5.31
C PRO A 507 37.16 3.44 -5.23
N LYS A 508 36.66 3.00 -6.40
CA LYS A 508 35.79 1.83 -6.49
C LYS A 508 36.54 0.62 -5.95
N PRO A 509 35.99 -0.12 -4.96
CA PRO A 509 36.64 -1.32 -4.48
C PRO A 509 36.75 -2.35 -5.62
N PRO A 510 37.91 -3.03 -5.76
CA PRO A 510 38.09 -4.02 -6.81
C PRO A 510 37.20 -5.25 -6.54
N GLY A 511 36.76 -5.90 -7.61
CA GLY A 511 36.07 -7.19 -7.53
C GLY A 511 34.64 -7.11 -6.99
N THR A 512 34.29 -8.10 -6.18
CA THR A 512 32.93 -8.29 -5.64
C THR A 512 32.80 -7.61 -4.28
N VAL A 513 31.62 -7.05 -3.99
CA VAL A 513 31.33 -6.39 -2.72
C VAL A 513 30.05 -6.92 -2.08
N ASN A 514 29.97 -6.82 -0.76
CA ASN A 514 28.71 -6.80 -0.02
C ASN A 514 28.34 -5.33 0.25
N ILE A 515 27.09 -4.97 -0.04
CA ILE A 515 26.58 -3.61 0.18
C ILE A 515 25.43 -3.69 1.17
N THR A 516 25.56 -2.99 2.30
CA THR A 516 24.49 -2.83 3.28
C THR A 516 23.92 -1.42 3.23
N GLY A 517 22.62 -1.28 3.42
CA GLY A 517 21.97 0.03 3.47
C GLY A 517 20.48 -0.10 3.75
N MET A 518 19.74 1.00 3.64
CA MET A 518 18.29 0.99 3.83
C MET A 518 17.60 0.84 2.48
N LEU A 519 16.64 -0.07 2.36
CA LEU A 519 15.79 -0.10 1.18
C LEU A 519 14.97 1.19 1.15
N SER A 520 15.10 1.99 0.11
CA SER A 520 14.47 3.29 -0.05
C SER A 520 13.83 3.37 -1.43
N GLN A 521 13.04 4.41 -1.67
CA GLN A 521 12.42 4.69 -2.96
C GLN A 521 12.58 6.17 -3.32
N PHE A 522 12.74 6.43 -4.61
CA PHE A 522 12.68 7.77 -5.19
C PHE A 522 11.95 7.71 -6.53
N ASP A 523 10.63 7.69 -6.46
CA ASP A 523 9.71 7.74 -7.58
C ASP A 523 8.84 8.99 -7.46
N THR A 524 8.87 9.87 -8.45
CA THR A 524 8.06 11.10 -8.48
C THR A 524 6.74 10.93 -9.23
N VAL A 525 6.52 9.76 -9.85
CA VAL A 525 5.40 9.50 -10.77
C VAL A 525 4.42 8.52 -10.15
N ASN A 526 3.12 8.77 -10.31
CA ASN A 526 2.08 7.84 -9.88
C ASN A 526 1.76 6.83 -11.01
N PRO A 527 1.55 5.53 -10.71
CA PRO A 527 1.70 4.89 -9.41
C PRO A 527 3.18 4.71 -9.00
N ARG A 528 3.46 4.77 -7.68
CA ARG A 528 4.82 4.74 -7.12
C ARG A 528 5.39 3.32 -7.08
N THR A 529 5.64 2.73 -8.24
CA THR A 529 6.05 1.32 -8.37
C THR A 529 7.50 1.15 -8.82
N ASN A 530 8.25 2.25 -9.02
CA ASN A 530 9.63 2.22 -9.50
C ASN A 530 10.56 2.91 -8.49
N GLY A 531 11.81 3.15 -8.88
CA GLY A 531 12.73 4.00 -8.11
C GLY A 531 13.25 3.40 -6.79
N TYR A 532 13.02 2.11 -6.53
CA TYR A 532 13.60 1.45 -5.36
C TYR A 532 15.13 1.38 -5.47
N GLN A 533 15.79 1.59 -4.33
CA GLN A 533 17.24 1.70 -4.24
C GLN A 533 17.73 1.32 -2.84
N ILE A 534 18.98 0.86 -2.73
CA ILE A 534 19.66 0.71 -1.44
C ILE A 534 20.33 2.04 -1.11
N LEU A 535 19.86 2.74 -0.09
CA LEU A 535 20.49 3.96 0.41
C LEU A 535 21.66 3.60 1.34
N VAL A 536 22.87 3.97 0.93
CA VAL A 536 24.11 3.82 1.70
C VAL A 536 24.47 5.17 2.28
N ASP A 537 24.55 5.23 3.61
CA ASP A 537 24.88 6.44 4.35
C ASP A 537 26.22 6.35 5.12
N ARG A 538 26.92 5.21 4.96
CA ARG A 538 28.24 4.94 5.52
C ARG A 538 29.13 4.17 4.55
N TRP A 539 30.36 4.62 4.36
CA TRP A 539 31.29 3.97 3.44
C TRP A 539 31.66 2.54 3.83
N GLU A 540 31.76 2.26 5.13
CA GLU A 540 32.11 0.92 5.64
C GLU A 540 31.03 -0.14 5.38
N ASP A 541 29.86 0.25 4.88
CA ASP A 541 28.82 -0.68 4.44
C ASP A 541 29.01 -1.16 2.99
N ILE A 542 30.01 -0.64 2.27
CA ILE A 542 30.49 -1.20 1.00
C ILE A 542 31.78 -1.96 1.29
N ARG A 543 31.69 -3.28 1.41
CA ARG A 543 32.81 -4.14 1.81
C ARG A 543 33.23 -5.03 0.67
N SER A 544 34.49 -4.90 0.24
CA SER A 544 35.10 -5.90 -0.65
C SER A 544 35.10 -7.27 0.01
N ILE A 545 34.81 -8.27 -0.81
CA ILE A 545 34.95 -9.67 -0.48
C ILE A 545 35.72 -10.36 -1.61
N SER A 546 36.39 -11.46 -1.30
CA SER A 546 36.83 -12.36 -2.37
C SER A 546 35.60 -12.86 -3.15
N PRO A 547 35.67 -12.91 -4.49
CA PRO A 547 34.57 -13.43 -5.30
C PRO A 547 34.13 -14.82 -4.84
N PRO A 548 32.81 -15.14 -4.89
CA PRO A 548 32.33 -16.48 -4.57
C PRO A 548 33.04 -17.55 -5.39
N PRO A 549 33.24 -18.78 -4.87
CA PRO A 549 33.89 -19.83 -5.62
C PRO A 549 33.24 -20.07 -6.98
N GLU A 550 34.06 -20.07 -8.04
CA GLU A 550 33.64 -20.45 -9.38
C GLU A 550 33.51 -21.98 -9.45
N LEU A 551 32.32 -22.45 -9.81
CA LEU A 551 32.04 -23.87 -9.95
C LEU A 551 32.15 -24.23 -11.43
N SER A 552 33.07 -25.13 -11.74
CA SER A 552 33.14 -25.80 -13.04
C SER A 552 32.78 -27.26 -12.86
N LEU A 553 32.00 -27.82 -13.78
CA LEU A 553 31.63 -29.23 -13.76
C LEU A 553 32.03 -29.90 -15.06
N THR A 554 32.36 -31.18 -14.98
CA THR A 554 32.53 -32.06 -16.13
C THR A 554 31.97 -33.41 -15.76
N ASN A 555 31.11 -33.92 -16.63
CA ASN A 555 30.37 -35.15 -16.41
C ASN A 555 30.86 -36.16 -17.41
N ARG A 556 31.12 -37.39 -16.97
CA ARG A 556 31.42 -38.54 -17.79
C ARG A 556 30.33 -39.58 -17.59
N LEU A 557 29.65 -39.91 -18.68
CA LEU A 557 28.67 -40.97 -18.71
C LEU A 557 29.36 -42.28 -19.19
N ARG A 558 29.06 -43.40 -18.53
CA ARG A 558 29.53 -44.75 -18.92
C ARG A 558 28.34 -45.63 -19.26
N LEU A 559 28.57 -46.62 -20.13
CA LEU A 559 27.52 -47.42 -20.75
C LEU A 559 26.50 -46.54 -21.49
N LEU A 560 27.04 -45.57 -22.22
CA LEU A 560 26.29 -44.53 -22.93
C LEU A 560 25.24 -45.12 -23.85
N ARG A 561 24.07 -44.49 -23.88
CA ARG A 561 23.19 -44.61 -25.03
C ARG A 561 23.97 -44.17 -26.26
N PRO A 562 23.99 -44.97 -27.32
CA PRO A 562 24.68 -44.55 -28.52
C PRO A 562 24.05 -43.26 -29.06
N GLY A 563 24.87 -42.24 -29.32
CA GLY A 563 24.42 -40.88 -29.69
C GLY A 563 24.53 -39.83 -28.58
N ASP A 564 24.87 -40.23 -27.34
CA ASP A 564 25.23 -39.31 -26.26
C ASP A 564 26.73 -39.02 -26.18
N ALA A 565 27.09 -37.81 -25.73
CA ALA A 565 28.47 -37.42 -25.50
C ALA A 565 29.03 -38.06 -24.22
N ALA A 566 30.13 -38.80 -24.37
CA ALA A 566 30.82 -39.50 -23.28
C ALA A 566 31.24 -38.58 -22.14
N THR A 567 31.70 -37.37 -22.48
CA THR A 567 32.07 -36.31 -21.54
C THR A 567 31.32 -35.04 -21.94
N ASN A 568 30.63 -34.40 -21.00
CA ASN A 568 29.81 -33.21 -21.25
C ASN A 568 29.76 -32.30 -20.02
N ARG A 569 29.06 -31.16 -20.13
CA ARG A 569 28.79 -30.22 -19.03
C ARG A 569 27.29 -30.02 -18.79
N PHE A 570 26.46 -30.99 -19.18
CA PHE A 570 25.02 -30.87 -19.04
C PHE A 570 24.62 -30.84 -17.56
N LEU A 571 23.59 -30.06 -17.24
CA LEU A 571 23.01 -29.98 -15.89
C LEU A 571 21.75 -30.85 -15.74
N GLU A 572 21.34 -31.51 -16.81
CA GLU A 572 20.18 -32.39 -16.86
C GLU A 572 20.56 -33.68 -17.59
N HIS A 573 20.18 -34.80 -16.99
CA HIS A 573 20.50 -36.14 -17.46
C HIS A 573 19.28 -37.05 -17.41
N ALA A 574 19.22 -37.96 -18.38
CA ALA A 574 18.34 -39.12 -18.36
C ALA A 574 19.22 -40.37 -18.30
N LEU A 575 19.06 -41.20 -17.27
CA LEU A 575 19.87 -42.42 -17.10
C LEU A 575 18.99 -43.68 -17.13
N LEU A 576 19.35 -44.67 -17.93
CA LEU A 576 18.75 -46.01 -17.87
C LEU A 576 19.36 -46.81 -16.71
N PRO A 577 18.63 -47.78 -16.14
CA PRO A 577 19.20 -48.73 -15.20
C PRO A 577 20.51 -49.34 -15.71
N GLY A 578 21.56 -49.27 -14.89
CA GLY A 578 22.91 -49.75 -15.23
C GLY A 578 23.84 -48.71 -15.87
N GLU A 579 23.32 -47.62 -16.45
CA GLU A 579 24.15 -46.49 -16.88
C GLU A 579 24.81 -45.82 -15.68
N GLN A 580 25.97 -45.21 -15.87
CA GLN A 580 26.68 -44.55 -14.78
C GLN A 580 27.01 -43.10 -15.13
N LEU A 581 26.60 -42.18 -14.24
CA LEU A 581 27.00 -40.79 -14.23
C LEU A 581 28.15 -40.61 -13.24
N HIS A 582 29.30 -40.16 -13.74
CA HIS A 582 30.42 -39.67 -12.94
C HIS A 582 30.61 -38.18 -13.20
N LEU A 583 30.28 -37.36 -12.23
CA LEU A 583 30.42 -35.91 -12.31
C LEU A 583 31.59 -35.46 -11.44
N THR A 584 32.43 -34.58 -11.97
CA THR A 584 33.51 -33.91 -11.25
C THR A 584 33.19 -32.42 -11.18
N VAL A 585 33.07 -31.88 -9.98
CA VAL A 585 32.98 -30.44 -9.73
C VAL A 585 34.32 -29.95 -9.20
N VAL A 586 34.83 -28.88 -9.78
CA VAL A 586 35.97 -28.12 -9.24
C VAL A 586 35.48 -26.73 -8.89
N ALA A 587 35.69 -26.36 -7.62
CA ALA A 587 35.45 -25.04 -7.08
C ALA A 587 36.77 -24.28 -7.02
N ARG A 588 36.87 -23.14 -7.72
CA ARG A 588 38.05 -22.26 -7.73
C ARG A 588 37.72 -20.93 -7.07
N ALA A 589 38.62 -20.40 -6.26
CA ALA A 589 38.53 -19.10 -5.63
C ALA A 589 39.93 -18.45 -5.59
N ASP A 590 40.04 -17.30 -4.93
CA ASP A 590 41.34 -16.68 -4.65
C ASP A 590 42.27 -17.66 -3.92
N ALA A 591 43.54 -17.70 -4.30
CA ALA A 591 44.55 -18.63 -3.79
C ALA A 591 44.73 -18.58 -2.25
N SER A 592 44.36 -17.47 -1.60
CA SER A 592 44.39 -17.32 -0.14
C SER A 592 43.20 -17.98 0.58
N LYS A 593 42.07 -18.19 -0.11
CA LYS A 593 40.81 -18.63 0.49
C LYS A 593 40.74 -20.14 0.61
N LEU A 594 40.33 -20.63 1.78
CA LEU A 594 40.07 -22.04 2.02
C LEU A 594 38.66 -22.38 1.50
N VAL A 595 38.59 -23.13 0.40
CA VAL A 595 37.35 -23.49 -0.28
C VAL A 595 36.83 -24.81 0.25
N ASN A 596 35.58 -24.83 0.69
CA ASN A 596 34.86 -26.02 1.13
C ASN A 596 33.69 -26.34 0.19
N LEU A 597 33.46 -27.63 -0.06
CA LEU A 597 32.35 -28.15 -0.86
C LEU A 597 31.40 -28.94 0.06
N ILE A 598 30.10 -28.65 -0.02
CA ILE A 598 29.09 -29.20 0.87
C ILE A 598 27.90 -29.70 0.05
N PRO A 599 27.70 -31.02 -0.08
CA PRO A 599 26.47 -31.58 -0.64
C PRO A 599 25.27 -31.21 0.24
N LEU A 600 24.19 -30.72 -0.37
CA LEU A 600 23.00 -30.24 0.35
C LEU A 600 21.80 -31.19 0.25
N SER A 601 21.95 -32.35 -0.40
CA SER A 601 20.85 -33.30 -0.62
C SER A 601 20.73 -34.22 0.59
N ALA A 602 19.64 -34.10 1.35
CA ALA A 602 19.44 -34.83 2.61
C ALA A 602 19.28 -36.36 2.41
N VAL A 603 18.76 -36.80 1.27
CA VAL A 603 18.58 -38.21 0.91
C VAL A 603 19.11 -38.43 -0.51
N LEU A 604 19.97 -39.42 -0.67
CA LEU A 604 20.48 -39.86 -1.97
C LEU A 604 19.81 -41.20 -2.36
N PRO A 605 19.65 -41.48 -3.67
CA PRO A 605 19.36 -42.83 -4.14
C PRO A 605 20.40 -43.84 -3.62
N ALA A 606 20.02 -45.11 -3.51
CA ALA A 606 20.85 -46.15 -2.87
C ALA A 606 22.25 -46.32 -3.49
N THR A 607 22.40 -46.04 -4.79
CA THR A 607 23.66 -46.16 -5.55
C THR A 607 24.32 -44.81 -5.84
N ALA A 608 23.77 -43.70 -5.33
CA ALA A 608 24.33 -42.37 -5.51
C ALA A 608 25.25 -42.01 -4.34
N GLN A 609 26.42 -41.46 -4.63
CA GLN A 609 27.38 -41.04 -3.62
C GLN A 609 28.16 -39.80 -4.03
N TRP A 610 28.44 -38.94 -3.05
CA TRP A 610 29.40 -37.85 -3.17
C TRP A 610 30.72 -38.26 -2.54
N SER A 611 31.84 -37.95 -3.19
CA SER A 611 33.18 -37.99 -2.62
C SER A 611 33.78 -36.60 -2.69
N VAL A 612 33.82 -35.92 -1.55
CA VAL A 612 34.27 -34.53 -1.43
C VAL A 612 35.73 -34.52 -0.96
N HIS A 613 36.60 -33.80 -1.66
CA HIS A 613 37.98 -33.62 -1.21
C HIS A 613 38.02 -32.68 0.01
N PRO A 614 39.01 -32.82 0.90
CA PRO A 614 39.20 -31.86 1.99
C PRO A 614 39.26 -30.41 1.49
N PRO A 615 38.87 -29.42 2.31
CA PRO A 615 38.99 -28.02 1.94
C PRO A 615 40.41 -27.66 1.51
N GLY A 616 40.55 -27.00 0.37
CA GLY A 616 41.83 -26.62 -0.22
C GLY A 616 41.94 -25.11 -0.41
N LYS A 617 43.16 -24.58 -0.38
CA LYS A 617 43.40 -23.14 -0.62
C LYS A 617 43.31 -22.84 -2.13
N GLY A 618 42.48 -21.88 -2.51
CA GLY A 618 42.21 -21.50 -3.90
C GLY A 618 41.38 -22.51 -4.69
N GLU A 619 41.37 -23.79 -4.32
CA GLU A 619 40.66 -24.82 -5.06
C GLU A 619 40.23 -25.98 -4.16
N SER A 620 39.06 -26.55 -4.43
CA SER A 620 38.63 -27.84 -3.93
C SER A 620 37.79 -28.56 -4.98
N ALA A 621 37.66 -29.89 -4.87
CA ALA A 621 36.95 -30.71 -5.84
C ALA A 621 36.03 -31.73 -5.17
N ALA A 622 34.94 -32.08 -5.83
CA ALA A 622 34.05 -33.15 -5.43
C ALA A 622 33.69 -34.01 -6.63
N THR A 623 33.58 -35.32 -6.42
CA THR A 623 33.02 -36.23 -7.41
C THR A 623 31.66 -36.74 -6.96
N PHE A 624 30.77 -36.96 -7.92
CA PHE A 624 29.47 -37.58 -7.73
C PHE A 624 29.36 -38.79 -8.64
N LEU A 625 28.96 -39.92 -8.07
CA LEU A 625 28.71 -41.15 -8.81
C LEU A 625 27.26 -41.58 -8.62
N TYR A 626 26.57 -41.93 -9.70
CA TYR A 626 25.23 -42.53 -9.62
C TYR A 626 25.06 -43.58 -10.72
N THR A 627 24.52 -44.75 -10.33
CA THR A 627 24.18 -45.85 -11.23
C THR A 627 22.76 -46.32 -10.92
N PRO A 628 21.72 -45.78 -11.57
CA PRO A 628 20.35 -46.17 -11.28
C PRO A 628 20.12 -47.67 -11.48
N THR A 629 19.17 -48.19 -10.72
CA THR A 629 18.66 -49.56 -10.80
C THR A 629 17.25 -49.56 -11.37
N SER A 630 16.70 -50.74 -11.66
CA SER A 630 15.30 -50.84 -12.12
C SER A 630 14.30 -50.28 -11.11
N ALA A 631 14.64 -50.23 -9.82
CA ALA A 631 13.80 -49.64 -8.76
C ALA A 631 13.73 -48.10 -8.84
N ASP A 632 14.67 -47.47 -9.55
CA ASP A 632 14.69 -46.02 -9.75
C ASP A 632 13.81 -45.57 -10.93
N ALA A 633 13.27 -46.49 -11.74
CA ALA A 633 12.45 -46.15 -12.91
C ALA A 633 11.28 -45.22 -12.56
N GLY A 634 11.14 -44.12 -13.30
CA GLY A 634 10.17 -43.04 -13.07
C GLY A 634 10.59 -42.01 -12.02
N ARG A 635 11.73 -42.17 -11.33
CA ARG A 635 12.19 -41.22 -10.31
C ARG A 635 12.90 -40.01 -10.93
N PHE A 636 12.72 -38.87 -10.29
CA PHE A 636 13.38 -37.60 -10.64
C PHE A 636 14.11 -37.04 -9.42
N TRP A 637 15.40 -36.74 -9.59
CA TRP A 637 16.27 -36.26 -8.53
C TRP A 637 16.86 -34.90 -8.86
N THR A 638 16.92 -34.01 -7.86
CA THR A 638 17.70 -32.77 -7.92
C THR A 638 18.84 -32.84 -6.92
N PHE A 639 20.07 -32.86 -7.42
CA PHE A 639 21.27 -32.85 -6.60
C PHE A 639 21.79 -31.44 -6.46
N ARG A 640 22.19 -31.06 -5.25
CA ARG A 640 22.72 -29.72 -4.93
C ARG A 640 24.06 -29.81 -4.22
N LEU A 641 24.99 -28.96 -4.64
CA LEU A 641 26.31 -28.78 -4.05
C LEU A 641 26.53 -27.29 -3.78
N ARG A 642 27.00 -26.95 -2.58
CA ARG A 642 27.44 -25.60 -2.21
C ARG A 642 28.95 -25.55 -2.16
N ALA A 643 29.54 -24.54 -2.78
CA ALA A 643 30.92 -24.14 -2.57
C ALA A 643 30.96 -22.90 -1.69
N GLN A 644 31.86 -22.84 -0.72
CA GLN A 644 31.99 -21.69 0.16
C GLN A 644 33.41 -21.47 0.66
N HIS A 645 33.73 -20.22 0.96
CA HIS A 645 34.81 -19.85 1.87
C HIS A 645 34.24 -18.96 2.99
N ASP A 646 35.12 -18.34 3.77
CA ASP A 646 34.80 -17.49 4.94
C ASP A 646 33.94 -16.25 4.64
N GLU A 647 33.94 -15.74 3.41
CA GLU A 647 33.25 -14.50 3.03
C GLU A 647 32.10 -14.68 2.03
N ALA A 648 32.08 -15.79 1.27
CA ALA A 648 31.12 -15.96 0.19
C ALA A 648 30.78 -17.43 -0.11
N THR A 649 29.61 -17.64 -0.72
CA THR A 649 29.14 -18.96 -1.14
C THR A 649 28.59 -18.94 -2.57
N ASN A 650 28.65 -20.09 -3.24
CA ASN A 650 28.07 -20.33 -4.55
C ASN A 650 27.44 -21.73 -4.61
N GLY A 651 26.44 -21.93 -5.45
CA GLY A 651 25.72 -23.20 -5.57
C GLY A 651 25.74 -23.77 -6.98
N LEU A 652 25.69 -25.10 -7.07
CA LEU A 652 25.44 -25.85 -8.29
C LEU A 652 24.27 -26.80 -8.05
N ALA A 653 23.35 -26.86 -9.01
CA ALA A 653 22.29 -27.86 -9.05
C ALA A 653 22.26 -28.56 -10.41
N PHE A 654 22.07 -29.88 -10.39
CA PHE A 654 21.83 -30.67 -11.60
C PHE A 654 20.73 -31.70 -11.33
N THR A 655 20.14 -32.23 -12.39
CA THR A 655 18.98 -33.12 -12.31
C THR A 655 19.23 -34.43 -13.04
N VAL A 656 18.64 -35.49 -12.51
CA VAL A 656 18.67 -36.81 -13.11
C VAL A 656 17.25 -37.38 -13.10
N TYR A 657 16.75 -37.70 -14.30
CA TYR A 657 15.55 -38.50 -14.48
C TYR A 657 15.95 -39.93 -14.84
N VAL A 658 15.26 -40.91 -14.24
CA VAL A 658 15.36 -42.31 -14.67
C VAL A 658 14.06 -42.64 -15.38
N PRO A 659 14.04 -42.77 -16.72
CA PRO A 659 12.81 -43.01 -17.46
C PRO A 659 12.04 -44.24 -16.97
N THR A 660 10.72 -44.21 -17.05
CA THR A 660 9.86 -45.37 -16.78
C THR A 660 10.18 -46.53 -17.72
N VAL A 661 9.82 -47.76 -17.35
CA VAL A 661 10.12 -48.96 -18.15
C VAL A 661 9.64 -48.83 -19.62
N LEU A 662 8.53 -48.12 -19.86
CA LEU A 662 8.05 -47.85 -21.22
C LEU A 662 8.91 -46.80 -21.93
N GLU A 663 9.19 -45.67 -21.30
CA GLU A 663 10.01 -44.60 -21.87
C GLU A 663 11.45 -45.05 -22.17
N GLN A 664 12.00 -46.01 -21.41
CA GLN A 664 13.29 -46.63 -21.70
C GLN A 664 13.34 -47.32 -23.07
N ARG A 665 12.18 -47.68 -23.64
CA ARG A 665 12.01 -48.27 -24.98
C ARG A 665 11.53 -47.25 -26.02
N VAL A 666 11.61 -45.95 -25.73
CA VAL A 666 11.33 -44.86 -26.68
C VAL A 666 12.64 -44.20 -27.10
N VAL A 667 12.90 -44.15 -28.40
CA VAL A 667 14.18 -43.68 -28.93
C VAL A 667 13.99 -42.74 -30.12
N ILE A 668 14.97 -41.86 -30.34
CA ILE A 668 15.11 -41.16 -31.62
C ILE A 668 15.80 -42.13 -32.59
N GLY A 669 15.12 -42.60 -33.63
CA GLY A 669 15.58 -43.68 -34.52
C GLY A 669 16.41 -43.21 -35.70
N GLU A 670 15.96 -42.13 -36.35
CA GLU A 670 16.55 -41.55 -37.54
C GLU A 670 16.37 -40.02 -37.50
N PHE A 671 17.32 -39.26 -38.04
CA PHE A 671 17.12 -37.83 -38.27
C PHE A 671 17.88 -37.32 -39.50
N LEU A 672 17.30 -36.34 -40.17
CA LEU A 672 17.87 -35.62 -41.31
C LEU A 672 17.92 -34.14 -40.99
N ALA A 673 19.12 -33.58 -40.89
CA ALA A 673 19.34 -32.15 -40.68
C ALA A 673 19.77 -31.41 -41.96
N ASN A 674 20.44 -32.08 -42.91
CA ASN A 674 20.96 -31.46 -44.14
C ASN A 674 20.31 -32.04 -45.41
N PRO A 675 19.01 -31.74 -45.67
CA PRO A 675 18.30 -32.22 -46.85
C PRO A 675 18.78 -31.57 -48.14
N SER A 676 18.43 -32.18 -49.28
CA SER A 676 18.82 -31.64 -50.59
C SER A 676 18.08 -30.35 -50.93
N THR A 677 18.81 -29.36 -51.44
CA THR A 677 18.24 -28.12 -51.98
C THR A 677 17.85 -28.23 -53.45
N ASN A 678 18.26 -29.30 -54.15
CA ASN A 678 18.02 -29.48 -55.57
C ASN A 678 16.74 -30.28 -55.80
N ALA A 679 15.67 -29.62 -56.24
CA ALA A 679 14.37 -30.25 -56.53
C ALA A 679 14.40 -31.37 -57.59
N ALA A 680 15.44 -31.43 -58.43
CA ALA A 680 15.63 -32.53 -59.39
C ALA A 680 16.36 -33.76 -58.81
N SER A 681 16.88 -33.65 -57.58
CA SER A 681 17.58 -34.74 -56.91
C SER A 681 16.58 -35.81 -56.46
N PRO A 682 16.89 -37.12 -56.60
CA PRO A 682 16.09 -38.19 -55.99
C PRO A 682 16.11 -38.16 -54.45
N LEU A 683 16.97 -37.33 -53.85
CA LEU A 683 17.12 -37.13 -52.41
C LEU A 683 16.33 -35.92 -51.89
N PHE A 684 15.71 -35.14 -52.78
CA PHE A 684 14.84 -34.03 -52.39
C PHE A 684 13.52 -34.55 -51.83
N ASN A 685 12.97 -33.86 -50.83
CA ASN A 685 11.64 -34.14 -50.31
C ASN A 685 11.45 -35.61 -49.86
N PRO A 686 12.13 -36.04 -48.77
CA PRO A 686 12.16 -37.43 -48.32
C PRO A 686 10.77 -37.98 -47.96
N LEU A 687 9.84 -37.11 -47.59
CA LEU A 687 8.46 -37.45 -47.23
C LEU A 687 7.47 -37.36 -48.39
N ARG A 688 7.96 -36.98 -49.59
CA ARG A 688 7.18 -36.81 -50.82
C ARG A 688 5.99 -35.84 -50.68
N ARG A 689 6.12 -34.81 -49.84
CA ARG A 689 5.10 -33.77 -49.62
C ARG A 689 4.81 -32.96 -50.90
N SER A 690 3.69 -32.24 -50.92
CA SER A 690 3.42 -31.26 -51.99
C SER A 690 4.53 -30.20 -52.04
N VAL A 691 5.13 -29.95 -53.20
CA VAL A 691 6.24 -29.00 -53.35
C VAL A 691 5.71 -27.56 -53.37
N PRO A 692 6.13 -26.68 -52.44
CA PRO A 692 5.72 -25.28 -52.42
C PRO A 692 6.38 -24.47 -53.56
N LEU A 693 5.80 -23.31 -53.90
CA LEU A 693 6.31 -22.41 -54.95
C LEU A 693 7.73 -21.87 -54.67
N THR A 694 8.10 -21.77 -53.39
CA THR A 694 9.44 -21.36 -52.94
C THR A 694 10.11 -22.56 -52.26
N LEU A 695 11.29 -22.95 -52.76
CA LEU A 695 12.07 -24.05 -52.18
C LEU A 695 12.75 -23.58 -50.89
N ASP A 696 12.38 -24.21 -49.78
CA ASP A 696 13.04 -24.05 -48.49
C ASP A 696 13.47 -25.44 -47.99
N PRO A 697 14.78 -25.72 -47.90
CA PRO A 697 15.30 -27.01 -47.48
C PRO A 697 14.97 -27.34 -46.02
N SER A 698 14.74 -26.35 -45.14
CA SER A 698 14.41 -26.60 -43.73
C SER A 698 13.08 -27.35 -43.55
N LEU A 699 12.23 -27.33 -44.58
CA LEU A 699 10.95 -28.05 -44.61
C LEU A 699 11.11 -29.57 -44.81
N ASP A 700 12.29 -30.02 -45.24
CA ASP A 700 12.60 -31.44 -45.50
C ASP A 700 13.39 -32.09 -44.35
N GLU A 701 13.79 -31.31 -43.35
CA GLU A 701 14.36 -31.84 -42.11
C GLU A 701 13.35 -32.72 -41.38
N PHE A 702 13.82 -33.79 -40.75
CA PHE A 702 12.97 -34.64 -39.93
C PHE A 702 13.70 -35.29 -38.75
N VAL A 703 12.92 -35.63 -37.72
CA VAL A 703 13.32 -36.46 -36.58
C VAL A 703 12.28 -37.57 -36.42
N GLU A 704 12.74 -38.81 -36.32
CA GLU A 704 11.89 -39.97 -36.10
C GLU A 704 11.91 -40.39 -34.63
N ILE A 705 10.71 -40.48 -34.04
CA ILE A 705 10.49 -41.04 -32.70
C ILE A 705 9.96 -42.46 -32.87
N VAL A 706 10.64 -43.43 -32.26
CA VAL A 706 10.33 -44.86 -32.37
C VAL A 706 9.84 -45.39 -31.02
N ASN A 707 8.65 -45.99 -31.03
CA ASN A 707 8.10 -46.75 -29.92
C ASN A 707 8.52 -48.23 -30.08
N LEU A 708 9.55 -48.66 -29.34
CA LEU A 708 9.99 -50.06 -29.33
C LEU A 708 9.26 -50.91 -28.29
N THR A 709 8.25 -50.37 -27.60
CA THR A 709 7.47 -51.14 -26.62
C THR A 709 6.52 -52.13 -27.32
N GLU A 710 6.02 -53.08 -26.53
CA GLU A 710 4.99 -54.05 -26.95
C GLU A 710 3.56 -53.48 -26.87
N VAL A 711 3.41 -52.21 -26.51
CA VAL A 711 2.11 -51.53 -26.37
C VAL A 711 2.08 -50.27 -27.23
N SER A 712 0.88 -49.77 -27.50
CA SER A 712 0.76 -48.45 -28.14
C SER A 712 1.07 -47.35 -27.13
N LEU A 713 1.76 -46.30 -27.58
CA LEU A 713 2.18 -45.17 -26.77
C LEU A 713 1.46 -43.92 -27.26
N ASP A 714 0.75 -43.23 -26.36
CA ASP A 714 0.22 -41.91 -26.63
C ASP A 714 1.29 -40.85 -26.33
N LEU A 715 1.58 -40.02 -27.32
CA LEU A 715 2.57 -38.95 -27.23
C LEU A 715 1.95 -37.62 -26.77
N ALA A 716 0.67 -37.55 -26.39
CA ALA A 716 0.07 -36.35 -25.82
C ALA A 716 0.96 -35.68 -24.76
N GLY A 717 1.32 -34.42 -24.96
CA GLY A 717 2.17 -33.62 -24.09
C GLY A 717 3.68 -33.77 -24.31
N TRP A 718 4.14 -34.80 -25.03
CA TRP A 718 5.55 -34.98 -25.35
C TRP A 718 6.07 -33.86 -26.26
N SER A 719 7.38 -33.62 -26.21
CA SER A 719 8.00 -32.56 -27.00
C SER A 719 9.39 -32.91 -27.51
N LEU A 720 9.71 -32.31 -28.66
CA LEU A 720 11.05 -32.26 -29.25
C LEU A 720 11.60 -30.83 -29.17
N SER A 721 12.85 -30.71 -28.73
CA SER A 721 13.63 -29.46 -28.75
C SER A 721 15.02 -29.70 -29.34
N ASP A 722 15.64 -28.64 -29.81
CA ASP A 722 17.07 -28.64 -30.10
C ASP A 722 17.85 -27.90 -28.99
N SER A 723 19.12 -27.58 -29.25
CA SER A 723 19.95 -26.81 -28.30
C SER A 723 19.47 -25.36 -28.09
N ALA A 724 18.59 -24.84 -28.95
CA ALA A 724 18.15 -23.44 -28.94
C ALA A 724 16.71 -23.26 -28.44
N ARG A 725 15.76 -24.12 -28.83
CA ARG A 725 14.32 -23.95 -28.55
C ARG A 725 13.50 -25.23 -28.73
N LEU A 726 12.25 -25.15 -28.27
CA LEU A 726 11.19 -26.11 -28.59
C LEU A 726 10.92 -26.12 -30.11
N ARG A 727 10.80 -27.31 -30.70
CA ARG A 727 10.54 -27.52 -32.14
C ARG A 727 9.20 -28.18 -32.42
N HIS A 728 8.77 -29.08 -31.54
CA HIS A 728 7.44 -29.69 -31.64
C HIS A 728 6.90 -30.09 -30.27
N ARG A 729 5.57 -29.97 -30.12
CA ARG A 729 4.80 -30.49 -28.99
C ARG A 729 3.57 -31.20 -29.53
N PHE A 730 3.34 -32.43 -29.07
CA PHE A 730 2.12 -33.17 -29.35
C PHE A 730 1.00 -32.64 -28.45
N VAL A 731 0.24 -31.66 -28.92
CA VAL A 731 -0.82 -31.02 -28.10
C VAL A 731 -2.09 -31.88 -28.04
N GLU A 732 -2.37 -32.62 -29.11
CA GLU A 732 -3.46 -33.58 -29.21
C GLU A 732 -2.95 -35.01 -29.01
N PRO A 733 -3.82 -35.96 -28.58
CA PRO A 733 -3.47 -37.37 -28.53
C PRO A 733 -2.91 -37.87 -29.86
N TYR A 734 -1.74 -38.50 -29.80
CA TYR A 734 -1.08 -39.08 -30.96
C TYR A 734 -0.55 -40.46 -30.59
N VAL A 735 -1.27 -41.49 -31.02
CA VAL A 735 -0.95 -42.87 -30.67
C VAL A 735 0.03 -43.46 -31.68
N VAL A 736 1.23 -43.79 -31.21
CA VAL A 736 2.21 -44.59 -31.95
C VAL A 736 2.02 -46.05 -31.56
N GLY A 737 1.69 -46.90 -32.53
CA GLY A 737 1.51 -48.34 -32.30
C GLY A 737 2.75 -49.01 -31.71
N SER A 738 2.58 -50.22 -31.14
CA SER A 738 3.69 -51.05 -30.67
C SER A 738 4.69 -51.33 -31.80
N SER A 739 5.98 -51.24 -31.49
CA SER A 739 7.07 -51.45 -32.47
C SER A 739 6.86 -50.64 -33.77
N ASN A 740 6.55 -49.35 -33.62
CA ASN A 740 6.24 -48.43 -34.72
C ASN A 740 6.89 -47.06 -34.49
N ALA A 741 6.79 -46.15 -35.47
CA ALA A 741 7.43 -44.84 -35.42
C ALA A 741 6.48 -43.71 -35.83
N VAL A 742 6.87 -42.49 -35.49
CA VAL A 742 6.32 -41.24 -36.03
C VAL A 742 7.45 -40.32 -36.45
N VAL A 743 7.29 -39.66 -37.59
CA VAL A 743 8.24 -38.70 -38.14
C VAL A 743 7.73 -37.28 -37.90
N VAL A 744 8.49 -36.49 -37.15
CA VAL A 744 8.25 -35.05 -37.04
C VAL A 744 9.09 -34.35 -38.09
N TYR A 745 8.50 -33.48 -38.91
CA TYR A 745 9.20 -32.85 -40.04
C TYR A 745 8.98 -31.34 -40.11
N GLY A 746 9.91 -30.61 -40.76
CA GLY A 746 9.90 -29.14 -40.77
C GLY A 746 8.82 -28.48 -41.64
N GLY A 747 8.03 -29.24 -42.40
CA GLY A 747 7.06 -28.69 -43.35
C GLY A 747 5.84 -28.00 -42.72
N PRO A 748 4.98 -27.36 -43.54
CA PRO A 748 3.85 -26.56 -43.04
C PRO A 748 2.85 -27.40 -42.24
N LEU A 749 2.10 -26.73 -41.35
CA LEU A 749 1.02 -27.30 -40.52
C LEU A 749 -0.11 -27.89 -41.39
N GLY A 750 0.08 -29.10 -41.93
CA GLY A 750 -0.91 -29.82 -42.73
C GLY A 750 -0.33 -31.07 -43.41
N ARG A 751 -1.11 -32.17 -43.43
CA ARG A 751 -0.72 -33.46 -44.05
C ARG A 751 -0.87 -33.52 -45.58
N ALA A 752 -1.14 -32.40 -46.25
CA ALA A 752 -1.51 -32.41 -47.67
C ALA A 752 -0.36 -32.91 -48.57
N GLY A 753 -0.56 -34.10 -49.16
CA GLY A 753 0.35 -34.69 -50.12
C GLY A 753 1.48 -35.54 -49.53
N LEU A 754 1.41 -35.97 -48.26
CA LEU A 754 2.35 -36.96 -47.72
C LEU A 754 2.11 -38.35 -48.34
N ALA A 755 3.16 -39.15 -48.50
CA ALA A 755 3.01 -40.56 -48.85
C ALA A 755 2.19 -41.28 -47.77
N ALA A 756 1.12 -41.99 -48.17
CA ALA A 756 0.16 -42.62 -47.26
C ALA A 756 0.77 -43.62 -46.26
N GLU A 757 1.99 -44.09 -46.53
CA GLU A 757 2.70 -45.09 -45.77
C GLU A 757 3.63 -44.49 -44.69
N ILE A 758 3.88 -43.18 -44.68
CA ILE A 758 4.80 -42.54 -43.73
C ILE A 758 4.00 -41.89 -42.59
N PRO A 759 4.11 -42.37 -41.35
CA PRO A 759 3.41 -41.80 -40.20
C PRO A 759 4.08 -40.49 -39.77
N ALA A 760 3.69 -39.37 -40.39
CA ALA A 760 4.34 -38.08 -40.16
C ALA A 760 3.41 -36.98 -39.61
N VAL A 761 4.01 -36.05 -38.87
CA VAL A 761 3.38 -34.82 -38.35
C VAL A 761 4.32 -33.62 -38.54
N PRO A 762 3.80 -32.45 -38.90
CA PRO A 762 4.62 -31.25 -39.02
C PRO A 762 5.07 -30.77 -37.64
N ALA A 763 6.26 -30.17 -37.57
CA ALA A 763 6.74 -29.44 -36.41
C ALA A 763 5.73 -28.36 -36.02
N SER A 764 5.44 -28.22 -34.72
CA SER A 764 4.36 -27.35 -34.25
C SER A 764 4.83 -25.92 -33.96
N GLU A 765 6.14 -25.72 -33.79
CA GLU A 765 6.72 -24.45 -33.35
C GLU A 765 7.63 -23.84 -34.44
N GLY A 766 7.17 -22.76 -35.06
CA GLY A 766 7.96 -21.91 -35.96
C GLY A 766 7.66 -22.04 -37.46
N SER A 767 7.99 -20.99 -38.23
CA SER A 767 7.81 -20.92 -39.68
C SER A 767 9.01 -21.44 -40.49
N ALA A 768 10.06 -21.94 -39.82
CA ALA A 768 11.34 -22.33 -40.41
C ALA A 768 11.68 -23.83 -40.18
N GLY A 769 10.68 -24.67 -39.90
CA GLY A 769 10.84 -26.10 -39.67
C GLY A 769 11.58 -26.47 -38.37
N LEU A 770 12.21 -27.66 -38.37
CA LEU A 770 12.95 -28.18 -37.22
C LEU A 770 14.23 -27.38 -36.94
N GLY A 771 14.81 -26.75 -37.97
CA GLY A 771 15.95 -25.86 -37.90
C GLY A 771 17.17 -26.49 -37.22
N LEU A 772 17.48 -27.73 -37.58
CA LEU A 772 18.62 -28.50 -37.08
C LEU A 772 19.92 -28.02 -37.75
N ASN A 773 21.01 -27.89 -36.99
CA ASN A 773 22.27 -27.43 -37.60
C ASN A 773 22.91 -28.50 -38.50
N ASN A 774 23.44 -28.08 -39.66
CA ASN A 774 24.17 -28.96 -40.59
C ASN A 774 25.61 -29.28 -40.14
N GLY A 775 26.19 -28.42 -39.30
CA GLY A 775 27.55 -28.54 -38.80
C GLY A 775 27.83 -27.52 -37.70
N GLY A 776 28.90 -27.73 -36.94
CA GLY A 776 29.24 -26.88 -35.79
C GLY A 776 28.57 -27.30 -34.48
N GLY A 777 27.93 -28.47 -34.44
CA GLY A 777 27.26 -29.01 -33.25
C GLY A 777 25.77 -28.69 -33.15
N ASP A 778 24.99 -29.67 -32.70
CA ASP A 778 23.64 -29.49 -32.19
C ASP A 778 23.22 -30.66 -31.28
N SER A 779 22.03 -30.55 -30.69
CA SER A 779 21.38 -31.64 -29.97
C SER A 779 19.91 -31.78 -30.34
N ILE A 780 19.37 -33.01 -30.29
CA ILE A 780 17.94 -33.29 -30.37
C ILE A 780 17.51 -33.90 -29.04
N GLU A 781 16.52 -33.30 -28.38
CA GLU A 781 16.02 -33.73 -27.07
C GLU A 781 14.55 -34.11 -27.16
N LEU A 782 14.23 -35.32 -26.72
CA LEU A 782 12.87 -35.82 -26.57
C LEU A 782 12.48 -35.78 -25.09
N ARG A 783 11.36 -35.14 -24.79
CA ARG A 783 10.84 -34.99 -23.43
C ARG A 783 9.42 -35.55 -23.30
N ASN A 784 9.14 -36.10 -22.13
CA ASN A 784 7.82 -36.59 -21.77
C ASN A 784 6.85 -35.43 -21.38
N PRO A 785 5.57 -35.71 -21.06
CA PRO A 785 4.58 -34.68 -20.74
C PRO A 785 4.91 -33.84 -19.50
N GLU A 786 5.64 -34.41 -18.54
CA GLU A 786 6.14 -33.67 -17.37
C GLU A 786 7.39 -32.83 -17.67
N GLY A 787 7.84 -32.78 -18.93
CA GLY A 787 9.01 -32.04 -19.38
C GLY A 787 10.35 -32.72 -19.07
N ARG A 788 10.35 -33.99 -18.64
CA ARG A 788 11.57 -34.74 -18.31
C ARG A 788 12.25 -35.26 -19.56
N LEU A 789 13.58 -35.13 -19.60
CA LEU A 789 14.39 -35.68 -20.68
C LEU A 789 14.26 -37.20 -20.74
N VAL A 790 13.79 -37.72 -21.87
CA VAL A 790 13.69 -39.18 -22.14
C VAL A 790 14.85 -39.64 -23.00
N SER A 791 15.18 -38.91 -24.06
CA SER A 791 16.25 -39.24 -25.00
C SER A 791 16.97 -37.97 -25.47
N ARG A 792 18.29 -38.05 -25.64
CA ARG A 792 19.11 -36.98 -26.22
C ARG A 792 19.98 -37.58 -27.31
N VAL A 793 20.20 -36.80 -28.37
CA VAL A 793 21.20 -37.07 -29.40
C VAL A 793 22.05 -35.82 -29.52
N VAL A 794 23.38 -35.96 -29.45
CA VAL A 794 24.33 -34.86 -29.67
C VAL A 794 25.19 -35.20 -30.88
N TYR A 795 25.31 -34.28 -31.82
CA TYR A 795 26.07 -34.50 -33.05
C TYR A 795 26.84 -33.25 -33.46
N ASP A 796 28.04 -33.43 -34.03
CA ASP A 796 28.91 -32.32 -34.46
C ASP A 796 28.66 -31.90 -35.92
N SER A 797 28.34 -32.89 -36.76
CA SER A 797 28.09 -32.72 -38.20
C SER A 797 27.17 -33.81 -38.73
N VAL A 798 26.57 -33.58 -39.89
CA VAL A 798 25.67 -34.54 -40.55
C VAL A 798 26.07 -34.81 -42.00
N PRO A 799 25.71 -35.97 -42.57
CA PRO A 799 25.84 -36.24 -43.99
C PRO A 799 25.10 -35.20 -44.82
N SER A 800 25.64 -34.88 -46.00
CA SER A 800 24.93 -34.06 -46.98
C SER A 800 23.89 -34.92 -47.71
N ASN A 801 22.64 -34.42 -47.80
CA ASN A 801 21.52 -35.06 -48.48
C ASN A 801 21.14 -36.45 -47.94
N GLY A 802 21.49 -36.77 -46.69
CA GLY A 802 21.25 -38.08 -46.09
C GLY A 802 21.12 -38.01 -44.58
N SER A 803 20.42 -38.99 -44.00
CA SER A 803 20.12 -39.05 -42.58
C SER A 803 21.18 -39.79 -41.78
N TRP A 804 21.15 -39.59 -40.47
CA TRP A 804 21.73 -40.52 -39.51
C TRP A 804 20.65 -41.50 -39.06
N THR A 805 20.96 -42.80 -39.05
CA THR A 805 20.08 -43.87 -38.55
C THR A 805 20.77 -44.68 -37.48
N ARG A 806 20.02 -45.28 -36.55
CA ARG A 806 20.56 -46.27 -35.62
C ARG A 806 20.86 -47.60 -36.32
N PHE A 807 22.01 -48.19 -35.99
CA PHE A 807 22.49 -49.46 -36.54
C PHE A 807 23.44 -50.18 -35.55
N PRO A 808 23.50 -51.52 -35.49
CA PRO A 808 22.72 -52.52 -36.26
C PRO A 808 21.30 -52.76 -35.75
N SER A 809 20.89 -52.07 -34.70
CA SER A 809 19.54 -52.16 -34.16
C SER A 809 18.95 -50.78 -33.90
N PRO A 810 17.63 -50.66 -33.66
CA PRO A 810 16.99 -49.42 -33.25
C PRO A 810 17.51 -48.83 -31.93
N SER A 811 18.37 -49.53 -31.19
CA SER A 811 19.04 -49.00 -29.99
C SER A 811 20.56 -48.85 -30.19
N GLY A 812 21.06 -49.10 -31.39
CA GLY A 812 22.47 -49.00 -31.77
C GLY A 812 22.95 -47.56 -31.96
N ALA A 813 24.22 -47.43 -32.33
CA ALA A 813 24.84 -46.13 -32.64
C ALA A 813 24.29 -45.52 -33.92
N PHE A 814 24.32 -44.19 -33.97
CA PHE A 814 24.05 -43.49 -35.21
C PHE A 814 25.17 -43.76 -36.22
N THR A 815 24.78 -44.20 -37.40
CA THR A 815 25.63 -44.33 -38.57
C THR A 815 25.04 -43.55 -39.74
N ASN A 816 25.88 -43.11 -40.68
CA ASN A 816 25.38 -42.47 -41.90
C ASN A 816 24.50 -43.51 -42.61
N HIS A 817 23.25 -43.17 -42.87
CA HIS A 817 22.30 -44.15 -43.34
C HIS A 817 22.69 -44.74 -44.71
N ALA A 818 23.26 -43.93 -45.60
CA ALA A 818 23.79 -44.39 -46.89
C ALA A 818 24.99 -45.35 -46.76
N ALA A 819 25.62 -45.44 -45.58
CA ALA A 819 26.69 -46.42 -45.32
C ALA A 819 26.14 -47.81 -44.97
N VAL A 820 24.86 -47.91 -44.61
CA VAL A 820 24.24 -49.15 -44.16
C VAL A 820 22.99 -49.57 -44.94
N SER A 821 22.54 -48.72 -45.86
CA SER A 821 21.39 -48.96 -46.71
C SER A 821 21.67 -48.56 -48.15
N SER A 822 20.88 -49.07 -49.08
CA SER A 822 20.85 -48.57 -50.46
C SER A 822 20.15 -47.22 -50.60
N ARG A 823 19.52 -46.73 -49.52
CA ARG A 823 18.85 -45.43 -49.46
C ARG A 823 19.60 -44.47 -48.53
N ALA A 824 19.41 -43.18 -48.76
CA ALA A 824 19.97 -42.12 -47.93
C ALA A 824 19.11 -41.77 -46.70
N PHE A 825 17.85 -42.21 -46.66
CA PHE A 825 16.87 -42.00 -45.59
C PHE A 825 15.75 -43.07 -45.66
N SER A 826 15.11 -43.39 -44.53
CA SER A 826 14.03 -44.39 -44.37
C SER A 826 12.92 -43.94 -43.41
N PRO A 827 12.38 -42.72 -43.54
CA PRO A 827 11.44 -42.17 -42.58
C PRO A 827 10.23 -43.09 -42.36
N GLY A 828 9.98 -43.48 -41.10
CA GLY A 828 8.91 -44.38 -40.68
C GLY A 828 9.30 -45.86 -40.62
N PHE A 829 10.53 -46.21 -41.03
CA PHE A 829 10.98 -47.59 -41.18
C PHE A 829 12.40 -47.77 -40.62
N GLN A 830 12.79 -49.02 -40.43
CA GLN A 830 14.20 -49.35 -40.17
C GLN A 830 15.08 -48.98 -41.36
N TYR A 831 16.40 -48.96 -41.14
CA TYR A 831 17.40 -48.62 -42.16
C TYR A 831 17.27 -49.45 -43.46
N ASP A 832 16.75 -50.67 -43.38
CA ASP A 832 16.52 -51.58 -44.51
C ASP A 832 15.07 -51.61 -45.00
N LEU A 833 14.27 -50.59 -44.62
CA LEU A 833 12.86 -50.38 -44.98
C LEU A 833 11.86 -51.36 -44.38
N ARG A 834 12.29 -52.21 -43.45
CA ARG A 834 11.37 -53.08 -42.73
C ARG A 834 10.68 -52.31 -41.62
N SER A 835 9.45 -52.72 -41.29
CA SER A 835 8.72 -52.19 -40.14
C SER A 835 9.47 -52.49 -38.84
N TYR A 836 9.39 -51.60 -37.86
CA TYR A 836 10.05 -51.73 -36.56
C TYR A 836 9.64 -52.96 -35.74
N GLY A 837 8.51 -53.61 -36.08
CA GLY A 837 8.08 -54.90 -35.51
C GLY A 837 8.88 -56.12 -35.99
N LEU A 838 9.76 -55.98 -36.98
CA LEU A 838 10.65 -57.05 -37.44
C LEU A 838 12.06 -56.89 -36.84
N PRO A 839 12.80 -57.97 -36.55
CA PRO A 839 14.18 -57.85 -36.06
C PRO A 839 15.08 -57.14 -37.08
N ALA A 840 15.90 -56.18 -36.65
CA ALA A 840 16.93 -55.59 -37.51
C ALA A 840 17.89 -56.68 -38.00
N LEU A 841 18.18 -56.71 -39.30
CA LEU A 841 19.19 -57.59 -39.86
C LEU A 841 20.53 -56.91 -39.56
N GLY A 842 21.54 -57.65 -39.12
CA GLY A 842 22.89 -57.09 -39.16
C GLY A 842 23.31 -56.96 -40.62
N LEU A 843 24.02 -55.89 -41.00
CA LEU A 843 24.93 -56.03 -42.14
C LEU A 843 26.00 -57.03 -41.72
N VAL A 844 25.97 -58.21 -42.34
CA VAL A 844 27.20 -58.98 -42.44
C VAL A 844 28.09 -58.15 -43.35
N ARG A 845 29.09 -57.46 -42.77
CA ARG A 845 30.10 -56.82 -43.60
C ARG A 845 30.84 -57.98 -44.29
N PRO A 846 30.92 -58.03 -45.63
CA PRO A 846 31.85 -58.95 -46.26
C PRO A 846 33.24 -58.60 -45.72
N THR A 847 33.96 -59.62 -45.24
CA THR A 847 35.36 -59.43 -44.85
C THR A 847 36.13 -58.80 -46.01
N PRO A 848 37.07 -57.88 -45.73
CA PRO A 848 37.92 -57.30 -46.77
C PRO A 848 38.49 -58.41 -47.66
N ILE A 849 38.42 -58.23 -48.98
CA ILE A 849 39.06 -59.15 -49.92
C ILE A 849 40.56 -59.10 -49.63
N GLN A 850 41.09 -60.18 -49.07
CA GLN A 850 42.52 -60.36 -48.93
C GLN A 850 43.10 -60.68 -50.30
N TRP A 851 44.25 -60.12 -50.62
CA TRP A 851 44.94 -60.43 -51.86
C TRP A 851 46.38 -60.83 -51.58
N THR A 852 46.91 -61.72 -52.40
CA THR A 852 48.30 -62.15 -52.33
C THR A 852 48.81 -62.34 -53.76
N ARG A 853 49.97 -61.77 -54.08
CA ARG A 853 50.62 -62.00 -55.36
C ARG A 853 51.20 -63.42 -55.37
N ILE A 854 50.93 -64.17 -56.44
CA ILE A 854 51.50 -65.51 -56.68
C ILE A 854 52.44 -65.47 -57.90
N SER A 855 53.20 -66.53 -58.13
CA SER A 855 54.28 -66.58 -59.15
C SER A 855 53.81 -66.24 -60.57
N ASP A 856 52.55 -66.55 -60.89
CA ASP A 856 51.91 -66.35 -62.18
C ASP A 856 50.71 -65.38 -62.12
N GLY A 857 50.43 -64.73 -60.98
CA GLY A 857 49.11 -64.09 -60.84
C GLY A 857 48.77 -63.39 -59.52
N LEU A 858 47.47 -63.26 -59.28
CA LEU A 858 46.84 -62.72 -58.07
C LEU A 858 45.88 -63.75 -57.47
N HIS A 859 45.97 -63.98 -56.15
CA HIS A 859 45.01 -64.77 -55.39
C HIS A 859 44.20 -63.83 -54.50
N LEU A 860 42.88 -63.81 -54.69
CA LEU A 860 41.91 -63.11 -53.85
C LEU A 860 41.24 -64.10 -52.91
N ARG A 861 40.99 -63.70 -51.66
CA ARG A 861 40.31 -64.50 -50.62
C ARG A 861 39.31 -63.64 -49.84
N TRP A 862 38.16 -64.21 -49.50
CA TRP A 862 37.13 -63.61 -48.66
C TRP A 862 36.42 -64.69 -47.82
N THR A 863 35.74 -64.27 -46.76
CA THR A 863 34.92 -65.17 -45.92
C THR A 863 33.59 -65.43 -46.60
N ILE A 864 33.18 -66.70 -46.65
CA ILE A 864 31.88 -67.11 -47.18
C ILE A 864 30.78 -66.97 -46.12
N GLU A 865 29.62 -66.49 -46.55
CA GLU A 865 28.38 -66.45 -45.79
C GLU A 865 27.51 -67.64 -46.20
N PRO A 866 26.96 -68.42 -45.25
CA PRO A 866 26.10 -69.55 -45.57
C PRO A 866 24.92 -69.15 -46.46
N GLY A 867 24.77 -69.83 -47.60
CA GLY A 867 23.65 -69.62 -48.54
C GLY A 867 23.79 -68.43 -49.49
N ARG A 868 24.93 -67.74 -49.51
CA ARG A 868 25.23 -66.65 -50.47
C ARG A 868 26.05 -67.15 -51.66
N LYS A 869 25.89 -66.47 -52.79
CA LYS A 869 26.73 -66.69 -53.99
C LYS A 869 27.56 -65.45 -54.30
N TYR A 870 28.75 -65.65 -54.85
CA TYR A 870 29.72 -64.59 -55.06
C TYR A 870 30.08 -64.47 -56.54
N THR A 871 30.20 -63.25 -57.04
CA THR A 871 30.68 -62.95 -58.39
C THR A 871 31.88 -62.02 -58.31
N VAL A 872 33.01 -62.45 -58.85
CA VAL A 872 34.17 -61.59 -59.08
C VAL A 872 33.97 -60.89 -60.40
N GLU A 873 33.98 -59.57 -60.38
CA GLU A 873 34.00 -58.72 -61.56
C GLU A 873 35.37 -58.06 -61.72
N ARG A 874 35.76 -57.83 -62.97
CA ARG A 874 37.08 -57.31 -63.34
C ARG A 874 36.95 -56.08 -64.24
N SER A 875 37.86 -55.12 -64.07
CA SER A 875 38.02 -53.98 -64.97
C SER A 875 39.49 -53.81 -65.38
N GLU A 876 39.73 -53.52 -66.66
CA GLU A 876 41.07 -53.39 -67.27
C GLU A 876 41.66 -51.97 -67.17
N GLY A 877 41.14 -51.11 -66.28
CA GLY A 877 41.70 -49.79 -66.05
C GLY A 877 40.75 -48.82 -65.33
N ILE A 878 41.31 -47.71 -64.82
CA ILE A 878 40.53 -46.66 -64.16
C ILE A 878 39.50 -46.09 -65.16
N GLY A 879 38.22 -46.08 -64.76
CA GLY A 879 37.13 -45.56 -65.57
C GLY A 879 36.54 -46.53 -66.61
N ARG A 880 37.02 -47.78 -66.69
CA ARG A 880 36.41 -48.82 -67.53
C ARG A 880 35.34 -49.62 -66.76
N PRO A 881 34.27 -50.09 -67.43
CA PRO A 881 33.22 -50.85 -66.77
C PRO A 881 33.78 -52.16 -66.19
N PHE A 882 33.21 -52.56 -65.06
CA PHE A 882 33.43 -53.90 -64.51
C PHE A 882 32.62 -54.91 -65.32
N VAL A 883 33.26 -56.01 -65.68
CA VAL A 883 32.64 -57.15 -66.37
C VAL A 883 32.69 -58.36 -65.44
N GLU A 884 31.61 -59.13 -65.39
CA GLU A 884 31.58 -60.40 -64.65
C GLU A 884 32.69 -61.32 -65.17
N PHE A 885 33.52 -61.80 -64.25
CA PHE A 885 34.72 -62.55 -64.56
C PHE A 885 34.65 -63.99 -64.02
N ASP A 886 34.16 -64.15 -62.79
CA ASP A 886 33.88 -65.47 -62.22
C ASP A 886 32.58 -65.37 -61.40
N VAL A 887 31.53 -66.06 -61.83
CA VAL A 887 30.15 -65.91 -61.31
C VAL A 887 29.78 -67.06 -60.38
N ASP A 888 28.74 -66.85 -59.55
CA ASP A 888 28.09 -67.88 -58.72
C ASP A 888 29.01 -68.76 -57.85
N GLN A 889 30.11 -68.21 -57.36
CA GLN A 889 31.05 -68.91 -56.49
C GLN A 889 30.44 -69.14 -55.12
N GLU A 890 30.54 -70.37 -54.61
CA GLU A 890 30.25 -70.72 -53.22
C GLU A 890 31.53 -70.82 -52.36
N ARG A 891 32.68 -70.60 -52.99
CA ARG A 891 34.02 -70.61 -52.36
C ARG A 891 34.52 -69.19 -52.13
N GLY A 892 35.28 -69.02 -51.05
CA GLY A 892 35.83 -67.74 -50.61
C GLY A 892 37.16 -67.37 -51.26
N GLU A 893 37.39 -67.76 -52.51
CA GLU A 893 38.67 -67.50 -53.19
C GLU A 893 38.56 -67.40 -54.71
N PHE A 894 39.49 -66.68 -55.31
CA PHE A 894 39.60 -66.50 -56.76
C PHE A 894 41.06 -66.27 -57.20
N LEU A 895 41.46 -66.84 -58.34
CA LEU A 895 42.82 -66.79 -58.88
C LEU A 895 42.82 -66.21 -60.29
N ASP A 896 43.53 -65.11 -60.53
CA ASP A 896 43.85 -64.59 -61.87
C ASP A 896 45.31 -64.88 -62.20
N ARG A 897 45.58 -65.76 -63.16
CA ARG A 897 46.93 -66.23 -63.56
C ARG A 897 47.50 -65.56 -64.81
N GLU A 898 46.87 -64.49 -65.31
CA GLU A 898 47.28 -63.82 -66.55
C GLU A 898 47.61 -62.34 -66.34
N LEU A 899 48.53 -62.03 -65.42
CA LEU A 899 48.92 -60.64 -65.16
C LEU A 899 50.02 -60.17 -66.13
N SER A 900 49.66 -59.62 -67.29
CA SER A 900 50.61 -58.95 -68.20
C SER A 900 50.38 -57.43 -68.27
N GLY A 901 51.27 -56.64 -67.68
CA GLY A 901 51.50 -55.23 -68.03
C GLY A 901 50.38 -54.21 -67.88
N VAL A 902 49.19 -54.56 -67.36
CA VAL A 902 48.03 -53.67 -67.22
C VAL A 902 47.53 -53.63 -65.77
N SER A 903 47.14 -52.45 -65.28
CA SER A 903 46.47 -52.30 -63.99
C SER A 903 45.04 -52.85 -64.06
N ARG A 904 44.76 -53.88 -63.26
CA ARG A 904 43.42 -54.48 -63.13
C ARG A 904 42.79 -54.13 -61.81
N PHE A 905 41.48 -53.96 -61.83
CA PHE A 905 40.65 -53.72 -60.65
C PHE A 905 39.66 -54.88 -60.51
N TYR A 906 39.48 -55.34 -59.28
CA TYR A 906 38.54 -56.42 -58.96
C TYR A 906 37.46 -55.90 -58.01
N ARG A 907 36.22 -56.34 -58.23
CA ARG A 907 35.08 -56.10 -57.35
C ARG A 907 34.43 -57.45 -57.04
N LEU A 908 33.99 -57.64 -55.81
CA LEU A 908 33.19 -58.80 -55.42
C LEU A 908 31.73 -58.36 -55.27
N LYS A 909 30.84 -59.00 -56.00
CA LYS A 909 29.39 -58.84 -55.93
C LYS A 909 28.81 -60.05 -55.20
N ILE A 910 27.90 -59.80 -54.26
CA ILE A 910 27.29 -60.82 -53.40
C ILE A 910 25.82 -60.92 -53.78
N HIS A 911 25.34 -62.13 -54.04
CA HIS A 911 23.95 -62.45 -54.36
C HIS A 911 23.28 -63.12 -53.16
#